data_AF-A0A2W7CLR7-F1
#
_entry.id   AF-A0A2W7CLR7-F1
#
_cell.length_a   1.000
_cell.length_b   1.000
_cell.length_c   1.000
_cell.angle_alpha   90.00
_cell.angle_beta   90.00
_cell.angle_gamma   90.00
#
_symmetry.space_group_name_H-M   'P 1'
#
loop_
_entity.id
_entity.type
_entity.pdbx_description
1 polymer ?
#
loop_
_entity_poly.entity_id
_entity_poly.type
_entity_poly.pdbx_seq_one_letter_code
_entity_poly.pdbx_strand_id
1 'polypeptide(L)'
;MRIIASMTTIPSRIDRIGPALESVLGQTIPVEHIELNVPYVCVRTNEPYTLPTWLTEMERVKIFRTDDYGPITKIAPTLLRHQDDQETYLWSVDDDFAYPANQLEMLCRGHRSSEHRILARHGGDFNTDGSITFKFGQTQVSMFEGFGTVLYPPACIGDDFLEYLQASSKDVDCRQSDDVVLSFYFSSRQLPIFIWNSPSETEPFYPTGSLPHSSERDAIHLQGGGNLERYKRVLSVLKSPGFTKSQPNTTLDIITKQQFETLPWIYTAHNTALYVEVNTGELRHGPIDSSSTNVRFLSDGKQGQMIFGGEDHRLPIAFQSDCSLVAKGSKTSAPTSLEIFPKHWVWVGFHVGNTFLCAELDGRITLSRPHCLGHESFSLSEPPRSQEIFQALGLLKPYDVEPFLKTRVGCKSDGGYVILDDLDPIQIVYSFGIGNQVSFDLEMASMGKDIFMFDHTVDGPPLEHPNFHFYKQGLAADNNEAASLYTLAYQLNRLGHEGRPDLLLKIDIEGAEFEVFSAMPKAILRQFRQITMELHWLDRLSDPTYRAGFVAALSKINSEFTLFHVHSNNNQPLGIVDGHVVAPVMELSYVRSDLIERAPSTTVYPTEFDFPNWTPRPDHTLWFYPFLPMLEESAEALERSIATSNRMFPAGGHT
;
A
#
# COMPACT_ATOMS: atom_id res chain seq x y z
N MET A 1 4.64 26.30 -14.58
CA MET A 1 3.80 26.65 -13.43
C MET A 1 4.27 27.99 -12.90
N ARG A 2 3.42 29.04 -12.95
CA ARG A 2 3.74 30.36 -12.39
C ARG A 2 3.34 30.35 -10.92
N ILE A 3 4.24 30.72 -10.01
CA ILE A 3 4.01 30.62 -8.56
C ILE A 3 4.33 31.96 -7.90
N ILE A 4 3.39 32.45 -7.10
CA ILE A 4 3.55 33.61 -6.22
C ILE A 4 3.54 33.12 -4.77
N ALA A 5 4.51 33.55 -3.97
CA ALA A 5 4.47 33.31 -2.54
C ALA A 5 3.64 34.39 -1.83
N SER A 6 2.91 34.03 -0.79
CA SER A 6 2.07 34.97 -0.06
C SER A 6 2.20 34.79 1.44
N MET A 7 2.36 35.93 2.13
CA MET A 7 2.73 36.02 3.53
C MET A 7 1.95 37.16 4.20
N THR A 8 1.76 37.07 5.52
CA THR A 8 1.38 38.21 6.37
C THR A 8 2.27 38.21 7.61
N THR A 9 2.27 39.30 8.36
CA THR A 9 3.03 39.43 9.61
C THR A 9 2.28 40.35 10.57
N ILE A 10 2.79 40.51 11.79
CA ILE A 10 2.26 41.43 12.80
C ILE A 10 3.26 42.56 13.10
N PRO A 11 2.85 43.67 13.74
CA PRO A 11 3.73 44.82 13.96
C PRO A 11 5.00 44.48 14.75
N SER A 12 4.92 43.58 15.73
CA SER A 12 6.08 43.14 16.52
C SER A 12 7.06 42.24 15.77
N ARG A 13 6.69 41.70 14.61
CA ARG A 13 7.50 40.75 13.82
C ARG A 13 8.04 41.36 12.53
N ILE A 14 7.43 42.43 12.00
CA ILE A 14 7.75 42.96 10.66
C ILE A 14 9.23 43.35 10.46
N ASP A 15 9.91 43.84 11.49
CA ASP A 15 11.36 44.14 11.43
C ASP A 15 12.26 42.88 11.45
N ARG A 16 11.69 41.70 11.71
CA ARG A 16 12.38 40.43 11.96
C ARG A 16 12.11 39.35 10.90
N ILE A 17 11.26 39.62 9.89
CA ILE A 17 10.87 38.62 8.88
C ILE A 17 11.88 38.42 7.76
N GLY A 18 12.99 39.18 7.73
CA GLY A 18 14.03 39.10 6.69
C GLY A 18 14.46 37.67 6.36
N PRO A 19 14.85 36.84 7.34
CA PRO A 19 15.23 35.44 7.11
C PRO A 19 14.11 34.58 6.49
N ALA A 20 12.84 34.83 6.85
CA ALA A 20 11.71 34.12 6.25
C ALA A 20 11.57 34.49 4.77
N LEU A 21 11.61 35.79 4.44
CA LEU A 21 11.55 36.29 3.06
C LEU A 21 12.70 35.74 2.21
N GLU A 22 13.92 35.76 2.73
CA GLU A 22 15.10 35.23 2.04
C GLU A 22 14.98 33.73 1.77
N SER A 23 14.48 32.96 2.74
CA SER A 23 14.27 31.50 2.57
C SER A 23 13.24 31.16 1.49
N VAL A 24 12.19 31.99 1.36
CA VAL A 24 11.13 31.85 0.36
C VAL A 24 11.63 32.24 -1.03
N LEU A 25 12.43 33.31 -1.14
CA LEU A 25 13.07 33.71 -2.40
C LEU A 25 14.17 32.74 -2.85
N GLY A 26 14.78 32.01 -1.90
CA GLY A 26 15.85 31.04 -2.11
C GLY A 26 15.40 29.60 -2.39
N GLN A 27 14.10 29.36 -2.62
CA GLN A 27 13.61 28.03 -3.00
C GLN A 27 14.21 27.55 -4.33
N THR A 28 14.46 26.24 -4.40
CA THR A 28 14.93 25.53 -5.61
C THR A 28 13.96 25.65 -6.77
N ILE A 29 12.65 25.58 -6.48
CA ILE A 29 11.61 26.03 -7.42
C ILE A 29 11.40 27.53 -7.20
N PRO A 30 11.72 28.38 -8.18
CA PRO A 30 11.64 29.82 -8.00
C PRO A 30 10.19 30.30 -7.95
N VAL A 31 9.87 31.11 -6.95
CA VAL A 31 8.68 31.97 -6.94
C VAL A 31 8.93 33.21 -7.77
N GLU A 32 7.93 33.80 -8.41
CA GLU A 32 8.11 35.05 -9.17
C GLU A 32 8.50 36.20 -8.22
N HIS A 33 7.71 36.37 -7.16
CA HIS A 33 7.90 37.33 -6.09
C HIS A 33 7.08 36.90 -4.85
N ILE A 34 7.27 37.61 -3.75
CA ILE A 34 6.46 37.49 -2.54
C ILE A 34 5.43 38.62 -2.52
N GLU A 35 4.16 38.30 -2.30
CA GLU A 35 3.13 39.25 -1.93
C GLU A 35 2.97 39.28 -0.40
N LEU A 36 3.46 40.35 0.22
CA LEU A 36 3.35 40.57 1.65
C LEU A 36 2.10 41.40 1.95
N ASN A 37 1.08 40.74 2.50
CA ASN A 37 -0.16 41.38 2.93
C ASN A 37 0.04 41.97 4.32
N VAL A 38 0.11 43.30 4.41
CA VAL A 38 0.32 44.00 5.67
C VAL A 38 -0.95 44.78 6.03
N PRO A 39 -1.67 44.40 7.10
CA PRO A 39 -2.90 45.08 7.48
C PRO A 39 -2.73 46.57 7.82
N TYR A 40 -3.78 47.37 7.64
CA TYR A 40 -3.79 48.77 8.10
C TYR A 40 -3.51 48.88 9.61
N VAL A 41 -4.21 48.07 10.39
CA VAL A 41 -4.08 47.93 11.85
C VAL A 41 -4.18 46.45 12.17
N CYS A 42 -3.31 45.95 13.05
CA CYS A 42 -3.39 44.60 13.58
C CYS A 42 -4.59 44.52 14.52
N VAL A 43 -5.65 43.80 14.16
CA VAL A 43 -6.88 43.69 14.96
C VAL A 43 -6.59 43.08 16.34
N ARG A 44 -5.61 42.16 16.41
CA ARG A 44 -5.26 41.48 17.65
C ARG A 44 -4.56 42.39 18.67
N THR A 45 -3.63 43.24 18.22
CA THR A 45 -2.86 44.13 19.12
C THR A 45 -3.37 45.58 19.11
N ASN A 46 -4.26 45.91 18.17
CA ASN A 46 -4.74 47.25 17.87
C ASN A 46 -3.60 48.24 17.56
N GLU A 47 -2.52 47.74 16.96
CA GLU A 47 -1.33 48.53 16.61
C GLU A 47 -1.24 48.77 15.09
N PRO A 48 -0.81 49.96 14.65
CA PRO A 48 -0.45 50.21 13.27
C PRO A 48 0.89 49.54 12.92
N TYR A 49 1.18 49.45 11.63
CA TYR A 49 2.46 48.92 11.13
C TYR A 49 3.41 50.05 10.75
N THR A 50 4.65 49.95 11.21
CA THR A 50 5.77 50.76 10.71
C THR A 50 6.54 49.89 9.72
N LEU A 51 6.62 50.30 8.46
CA LEU A 51 7.35 49.55 7.44
C LEU A 51 8.86 49.86 7.54
N PRO A 52 9.71 48.84 7.69
CA PRO A 52 11.16 49.02 7.66
C PRO A 52 11.62 49.46 6.26
N THR A 53 12.61 50.35 6.19
CA THR A 53 13.18 50.80 4.90
C THR A 53 13.73 49.63 4.08
N TRP A 54 14.44 48.71 4.74
CA TRP A 54 15.02 47.53 4.08
C TRP A 54 13.94 46.66 3.40
N LEU A 55 12.75 46.59 3.98
CA LEU A 55 11.64 45.81 3.44
C LEU A 55 11.07 46.47 2.19
N THR A 56 10.95 47.80 2.18
CA THR A 56 10.47 48.56 1.02
C THR A 56 11.46 48.59 -0.15
N GLU A 57 12.73 48.28 0.10
CA GLU A 57 13.79 48.24 -0.91
C GLU A 57 13.97 46.86 -1.57
N MET A 58 13.31 45.80 -1.05
CA MET A 58 13.41 44.46 -1.63
C MET A 58 12.63 44.35 -2.96
N GLU A 59 13.34 44.23 -4.09
CA GLU A 59 12.75 44.22 -5.44
C GLU A 59 11.71 43.11 -5.66
N ARG A 60 11.93 41.92 -5.09
CA ARG A 60 11.05 40.75 -5.26
C ARG A 60 10.02 40.59 -4.13
N VAL A 61 9.78 41.64 -3.34
CA VAL A 61 8.75 41.67 -2.31
C VAL A 61 7.78 42.82 -2.60
N LYS A 62 6.51 42.49 -2.84
CA LYS A 62 5.44 43.46 -3.10
C LYS A 62 4.57 43.59 -1.86
N ILE A 63 4.50 44.80 -1.31
CA ILE A 63 3.72 45.09 -0.11
C ILE A 63 2.31 45.53 -0.50
N PHE A 64 1.30 44.82 -0.02
CA PHE A 64 -0.10 45.16 -0.20
C PHE A 64 -0.76 45.51 1.13
N ARG A 65 -1.38 46.69 1.20
CA ARG A 65 -2.14 47.11 2.38
C ARG A 65 -3.56 46.57 2.30
N THR A 66 -4.09 46.04 3.40
CA THR A 66 -5.38 45.34 3.45
C THR A 66 -6.03 45.41 4.83
N ASP A 67 -7.24 44.89 4.97
CA ASP A 67 -7.89 44.68 6.27
C ASP A 67 -7.32 43.43 6.96
N ASP A 68 -7.32 43.42 8.30
CA ASP A 68 -6.86 42.26 9.06
C ASP A 68 -8.00 41.25 9.27
N TYR A 69 -7.85 40.07 8.67
CA TYR A 69 -8.75 38.94 8.80
C TYR A 69 -8.21 37.85 9.76
N GLY A 70 -7.11 38.12 10.46
CA GLY A 70 -6.34 37.13 11.23
C GLY A 70 -5.26 36.45 10.37
N PRO A 71 -4.83 35.21 10.70
CA PRO A 71 -3.81 34.49 9.92
C PRO A 71 -4.16 34.31 8.45
N ILE A 72 -5.45 34.19 8.12
CA ILE A 72 -5.95 34.07 6.75
C ILE A 72 -5.56 35.27 5.86
N THR A 73 -5.17 36.41 6.46
CA THR A 73 -4.62 37.58 5.75
C THR A 73 -3.38 37.20 4.92
N LYS A 74 -2.67 36.12 5.26
CA LYS A 74 -1.56 35.60 4.45
C LYS A 74 -2.00 35.03 3.11
N ILE A 75 -3.29 34.71 2.93
CA ILE A 75 -3.82 34.01 1.76
C ILE A 75 -4.92 34.83 1.06
N ALA A 76 -5.96 35.22 1.79
CA ALA A 76 -7.21 35.68 1.21
C ALA A 76 -7.09 36.95 0.34
N PRO A 77 -6.37 38.01 0.74
CA PRO A 77 -6.21 39.19 -0.10
C PRO A 77 -5.48 38.89 -1.42
N THR A 78 -4.54 37.95 -1.40
CA THR A 78 -3.83 37.52 -2.60
C THR A 78 -4.72 36.70 -3.51
N LEU A 79 -5.50 35.75 -2.97
CA LEU A 79 -6.49 35.01 -3.76
C LEU A 79 -7.50 35.95 -4.42
N LEU A 80 -7.99 36.97 -3.72
CA LEU A 80 -8.91 37.98 -4.27
C LEU A 80 -8.27 38.81 -5.40
N ARG A 81 -6.99 39.17 -5.28
CA ARG A 81 -6.27 39.89 -6.35
C ARG A 81 -6.11 39.07 -7.62
N HIS A 82 -5.95 37.75 -7.47
CA HIS A 82 -5.72 36.81 -8.56
C HIS A 82 -6.95 35.95 -8.88
N GLN A 83 -8.15 36.36 -8.46
CA GLN A 83 -9.37 35.54 -8.58
C GLN A 83 -9.69 35.15 -10.04
N ASP A 84 -9.37 36.04 -10.99
CA ASP A 84 -9.64 35.86 -12.42
C ASP A 84 -8.43 35.27 -13.18
N ASP A 85 -7.29 35.05 -12.50
CA ASP A 85 -6.06 34.49 -13.08
C ASP A 85 -6.16 32.96 -13.15
N GLN A 86 -6.00 32.42 -14.37
CA GLN A 86 -6.11 30.99 -14.67
C GLN A 86 -4.77 30.25 -14.67
N GLU A 87 -3.65 30.94 -14.44
CA GLU A 87 -2.29 30.38 -14.55
C GLU A 87 -1.49 30.44 -13.26
N THR A 88 -1.78 31.40 -12.39
CA THR A 88 -1.00 31.67 -11.18
C THR A 88 -1.38 30.76 -10.01
N TYR A 89 -0.42 29.97 -9.54
CA TYR A 89 -0.51 29.22 -8.29
C TYR A 89 -0.07 30.10 -7.12
N LEU A 90 -0.76 29.98 -6.00
CA LEU A 90 -0.43 30.70 -4.77
C LEU A 90 0.22 29.76 -3.75
N TRP A 91 1.41 30.09 -3.26
CA TRP A 91 2.08 29.35 -2.19
C TRP A 91 2.02 30.15 -0.89
N SER A 92 1.30 29.67 0.12
CA SER A 92 1.21 30.33 1.42
C SER A 92 2.32 29.88 2.37
N VAL A 93 2.94 30.86 3.02
CA VAL A 93 4.08 30.70 3.92
C VAL A 93 3.89 31.56 5.18
N ASP A 94 4.46 31.12 6.29
CA ASP A 94 4.41 31.83 7.57
C ASP A 94 5.64 32.73 7.78
N ASP A 95 5.51 33.74 8.65
CA ASP A 95 6.56 34.74 8.93
C ASP A 95 7.59 34.31 9.97
N ASP A 96 7.41 33.13 10.55
CA ASP A 96 8.20 32.58 11.65
C ASP A 96 8.97 31.31 11.29
N PHE A 97 9.14 31.04 10.00
CA PHE A 97 10.01 29.98 9.48
C PHE A 97 10.99 30.50 8.43
N ALA A 98 12.25 30.09 8.56
CA ALA A 98 13.22 30.06 7.46
C ALA A 98 13.18 28.66 6.82
N TYR A 99 12.39 28.50 5.78
CA TYR A 99 12.11 27.19 5.19
C TYR A 99 13.34 26.56 4.51
N PRO A 100 13.46 25.22 4.51
CA PRO A 100 14.43 24.51 3.68
C PRO A 100 14.28 24.87 2.19
N ALA A 101 15.38 24.87 1.43
CA ALA A 101 15.36 25.28 0.02
C ALA A 101 14.52 24.37 -0.89
N ASN A 102 14.16 23.16 -0.45
CA ASN A 102 13.31 22.21 -1.18
C ASN A 102 11.85 22.20 -0.70
N GLN A 103 11.43 23.12 0.17
CA GLN A 103 10.08 23.14 0.75
C GLN A 103 8.97 23.21 -0.32
N LEU A 104 9.11 24.08 -1.31
CA LEU A 104 8.15 24.20 -2.42
C LEU A 104 8.26 23.02 -3.39
N GLU A 105 9.47 22.49 -3.59
CA GLU A 105 9.72 21.32 -4.43
C GLU A 105 8.89 20.11 -3.96
N MET A 106 8.82 19.90 -2.65
CA MET A 106 8.02 18.82 -2.07
C MET A 106 6.54 18.88 -2.48
N LEU A 107 5.92 20.07 -2.45
CA LEU A 107 4.52 20.23 -2.89
C LEU A 107 4.40 20.02 -4.40
N CYS A 108 5.37 20.50 -5.18
CA CYS A 108 5.36 20.38 -6.63
C CYS A 108 5.53 18.93 -7.12
N ARG A 109 6.11 18.02 -6.32
CA ARG A 109 6.14 16.58 -6.64
C ARG A 109 4.75 15.97 -6.70
N GLY A 110 3.81 16.48 -5.88
CA GLY A 110 2.41 16.09 -5.90
C GLY A 110 1.58 16.81 -6.98
N HIS A 111 2.16 17.73 -7.74
CA HIS A 111 1.44 18.47 -8.77
C HIS A 111 1.23 17.62 -10.03
N ARG A 112 0.02 17.68 -10.60
CA ARG A 112 -0.30 17.11 -11.91
C ARG A 112 -1.12 18.13 -12.68
N SER A 113 -0.71 18.43 -13.92
CA SER A 113 -1.37 19.45 -14.76
C SER A 113 -2.83 19.12 -15.09
N SER A 114 -3.23 17.85 -15.03
CA SER A 114 -4.60 17.38 -15.26
C SER A 114 -5.52 17.55 -14.04
N GLU A 115 -4.98 17.91 -12.88
CA GLU A 115 -5.72 17.91 -11.61
C GLU A 115 -5.82 19.33 -11.04
N HIS A 116 -7.06 19.75 -10.76
CA HIS A 116 -7.34 21.04 -10.16
C HIS A 116 -7.60 20.84 -8.66
N ARG A 117 -6.57 21.02 -7.83
CA ARG A 117 -6.60 20.69 -6.39
C ARG A 117 -5.63 21.53 -5.58
N ILE A 118 -5.89 21.63 -4.28
CA ILE A 118 -4.98 22.20 -3.28
C ILE A 118 -3.96 21.14 -2.88
N LEU A 119 -2.70 21.54 -2.75
CA LEU A 119 -1.61 20.70 -2.28
C LEU A 119 -1.07 21.25 -0.97
N ALA A 120 -1.02 20.43 0.07
CA ALA A 120 -0.48 20.79 1.37
C ALA A 120 0.54 19.74 1.84
N ARG A 121 1.40 20.12 2.78
CA ARG A 121 2.31 19.14 3.39
C ARG A 121 1.61 18.31 4.47
N HIS A 122 0.74 18.94 5.27
CA HIS A 122 0.06 18.30 6.38
C HIS A 122 -1.45 18.52 6.32
N GLY A 123 -2.19 17.58 6.89
CA GLY A 123 -3.65 17.60 6.89
C GLY A 123 -4.23 16.30 7.40
N GLY A 124 -5.55 16.24 7.43
CA GLY A 124 -6.28 15.12 8.01
C GLY A 124 -7.78 15.19 7.78
N ASP A 125 -8.46 14.22 8.37
CA ASP A 125 -9.90 14.08 8.24
C ASP A 125 -10.62 14.52 9.52
N PHE A 126 -11.67 15.34 9.34
CA PHE A 126 -12.59 15.66 10.41
C PHE A 126 -13.40 14.41 10.80
N ASN A 127 -13.32 14.06 12.07
CA ASN A 127 -14.18 13.06 12.69
C ASN A 127 -15.57 13.66 12.99
N THR A 128 -16.53 12.78 13.22
CA THR A 128 -17.92 13.17 13.55
C THR A 128 -18.02 14.01 14.83
N ASP A 129 -17.11 13.82 15.78
CA ASP A 129 -16.99 14.58 17.02
C ASP A 129 -16.22 15.91 16.88
N GLY A 130 -15.77 16.24 15.66
CA GLY A 130 -14.98 17.44 15.35
C GLY A 130 -13.50 17.32 15.67
N SER A 131 -13.00 16.16 16.12
CA SER A 131 -11.56 15.89 16.20
C SER A 131 -10.96 15.66 14.80
N ILE A 132 -9.63 15.66 14.68
CA ILE A 132 -8.93 15.48 13.41
C ILE A 132 -8.07 14.21 13.48
N THR A 133 -8.19 13.37 12.47
CA THR A 133 -7.26 12.25 12.24
C THR A 133 -6.26 12.65 11.17
N PHE A 134 -5.03 12.96 11.60
CA PHE A 134 -3.93 13.27 10.70
C PHE A 134 -3.62 12.10 9.78
N LYS A 135 -3.35 12.41 8.52
CA LYS A 135 -2.99 11.43 7.49
C LYS A 135 -1.52 11.58 7.10
N PHE A 136 -0.96 10.48 6.62
CA PHE A 136 0.42 10.41 6.16
C PHE A 136 0.49 9.87 4.73
N GLY A 137 1.55 10.21 4.02
CA GLY A 137 1.74 9.83 2.62
C GLY A 137 1.11 10.80 1.63
N GLN A 138 0.77 10.27 0.46
CA GLN A 138 0.07 10.97 -0.61
C GLN A 138 -1.41 10.57 -0.58
N THR A 139 -2.28 11.44 -0.06
CA THR A 139 -3.71 11.15 0.04
C THR A 139 -4.54 12.42 0.02
N GLN A 140 -5.80 12.29 -0.42
CA GLN A 140 -6.81 13.32 -0.21
C GLN A 140 -7.17 13.40 1.27
N VAL A 141 -7.49 14.60 1.74
CA VAL A 141 -7.89 14.89 3.13
C VAL A 141 -9.04 15.90 3.15
N SER A 142 -9.78 15.97 4.25
CA SER A 142 -10.84 16.97 4.44
C SER A 142 -10.33 18.36 4.84
N MET A 143 -9.13 18.44 5.43
CA MET A 143 -8.50 19.70 5.80
C MET A 143 -6.97 19.65 5.68
N PHE A 144 -6.37 20.81 5.46
CA PHE A 144 -4.90 21.00 5.49
C PHE A 144 -4.48 21.82 6.71
N GLU A 145 -3.25 21.61 7.17
CA GLU A 145 -2.60 22.48 8.17
C GLU A 145 -1.64 23.43 7.46
N GLY A 146 -1.80 24.73 7.69
CA GLY A 146 -1.09 25.79 6.98
C GLY A 146 0.38 25.92 7.36
N PHE A 147 0.77 25.46 8.56
CA PHE A 147 2.16 25.52 9.04
C PHE A 147 3.13 24.72 8.14
N GLY A 148 2.62 23.71 7.44
CA GLY A 148 3.37 22.90 6.48
C GLY A 148 3.55 23.56 5.11
N THR A 149 3.03 24.77 4.92
CA THR A 149 2.81 25.45 3.63
C THR A 149 1.77 24.78 2.75
N VAL A 150 1.10 25.58 1.91
CA VAL A 150 -0.02 25.14 1.05
C VAL A 150 0.13 25.82 -0.31
N LEU A 151 -0.10 25.06 -1.38
CA LEU A 151 -0.12 25.52 -2.76
C LEU A 151 -1.56 25.44 -3.29
N TYR A 152 -2.14 26.61 -3.59
CA TYR A 152 -3.48 26.77 -4.12
C TYR A 152 -3.43 26.86 -5.65
N PRO A 153 -4.34 26.17 -6.37
CA PRO A 153 -4.41 26.27 -7.82
C PRO A 153 -4.98 27.64 -8.26
N PRO A 154 -4.78 28.03 -9.53
CA PRO A 154 -5.39 29.23 -10.10
C PRO A 154 -6.91 29.18 -9.97
N ALA A 155 -7.60 30.34 -9.94
CA ALA A 155 -9.06 30.43 -9.93
C ALA A 155 -9.78 29.53 -8.89
N CYS A 156 -9.18 29.30 -7.71
CA CYS A 156 -9.71 28.38 -6.71
C CYS A 156 -10.82 28.97 -5.81
N ILE A 157 -11.19 30.24 -6.01
CA ILE A 157 -12.23 30.95 -5.27
C ILE A 157 -13.33 31.45 -6.20
N GLY A 158 -14.55 31.61 -5.67
CA GLY A 158 -15.69 32.20 -6.38
C GLY A 158 -16.04 33.60 -5.88
N ASP A 159 -17.01 34.24 -6.53
CA ASP A 159 -17.46 35.61 -6.24
C ASP A 159 -17.92 35.84 -4.79
N ASP A 160 -18.34 34.79 -4.11
CA ASP A 160 -18.81 34.81 -2.72
C ASP A 160 -17.68 34.68 -1.68
N PHE A 161 -16.42 34.51 -2.11
CA PHE A 161 -15.29 34.34 -1.19
C PHE A 161 -15.14 35.50 -0.22
N LEU A 162 -15.27 36.74 -0.71
CA LEU A 162 -15.14 37.94 0.13
C LEU A 162 -16.26 38.01 1.18
N GLU A 163 -17.50 37.67 0.80
CA GLU A 163 -18.63 37.63 1.73
C GLU A 163 -18.42 36.54 2.78
N TYR A 164 -18.02 35.33 2.36
CA TYR A 164 -17.70 34.22 3.25
C TYR A 164 -16.60 34.58 4.24
N LEU A 165 -15.51 35.18 3.76
CA LEU A 165 -14.39 35.63 4.57
C LEU A 165 -14.87 36.62 5.64
N GLN A 166 -15.56 37.69 5.23
CA GLN A 166 -16.08 38.71 6.14
C GLN A 166 -17.06 38.14 7.17
N ALA A 167 -17.88 37.15 6.79
CA ALA A 167 -18.79 36.47 7.70
C ALA A 167 -18.03 35.62 8.72
N SER A 168 -17.09 34.78 8.28
CA SER A 168 -16.29 33.91 9.16
C SER A 168 -15.41 34.71 10.13
N SER A 169 -14.80 35.81 9.68
CA SER A 169 -13.88 36.61 10.51
C SER A 169 -14.59 37.40 11.62
N LYS A 170 -15.94 37.44 11.67
CA LYS A 170 -16.68 38.02 12.80
C LYS A 170 -16.55 37.17 14.07
N ASP A 171 -16.38 35.86 13.92
CA ASP A 171 -16.14 34.94 15.03
C ASP A 171 -14.65 34.88 15.36
N VAL A 172 -14.31 34.92 16.65
CA VAL A 172 -12.92 35.00 17.11
C VAL A 172 -12.15 33.69 16.89
N ASP A 173 -12.81 32.53 17.04
CA ASP A 173 -12.16 31.24 16.83
C ASP A 173 -11.93 31.00 15.33
N CYS A 174 -12.91 31.35 14.49
CA CYS A 174 -12.77 31.31 13.02
C CYS A 174 -11.64 32.23 12.55
N ARG A 175 -11.57 33.46 13.08
CA ARG A 175 -10.50 34.43 12.77
C ARG A 175 -9.10 33.90 13.10
N GLN A 176 -8.98 32.95 14.03
CA GLN A 176 -7.70 32.36 14.44
C GLN A 176 -7.44 30.96 13.85
N SER A 177 -8.27 30.50 12.92
CA SER A 177 -8.23 29.12 12.38
C SER A 177 -8.43 29.12 10.86
N ASP A 178 -7.51 29.78 10.15
CA ASP A 178 -7.54 29.92 8.69
C ASP A 178 -7.57 28.56 7.98
N ASP A 179 -6.84 27.59 8.51
CA ASP A 179 -6.78 26.20 8.03
C ASP A 179 -8.17 25.55 7.91
N VAL A 180 -8.97 25.62 8.98
CA VAL A 180 -10.33 25.05 9.02
C VAL A 180 -11.30 25.86 8.17
N VAL A 181 -11.23 27.20 8.26
CA VAL A 181 -12.13 28.11 7.52
C VAL A 181 -11.95 27.94 6.01
N LEU A 182 -10.71 27.86 5.53
CA LEU A 182 -10.40 27.64 4.12
C LEU A 182 -10.74 26.21 3.69
N SER A 183 -10.37 25.20 4.49
CA SER A 183 -10.70 23.81 4.17
C SER A 183 -12.21 23.60 3.99
N PHE A 184 -13.03 24.24 4.83
CA PHE A 184 -14.49 24.20 4.71
C PHE A 184 -15.00 24.94 3.46
N TYR A 185 -14.41 26.11 3.14
CA TYR A 185 -14.75 26.86 1.93
C TYR A 185 -14.47 26.06 0.66
N PHE A 186 -13.29 25.44 0.56
CA PHE A 186 -12.89 24.65 -0.60
C PHE A 186 -13.66 23.34 -0.68
N SER A 187 -13.93 22.68 0.45
CA SER A 187 -14.79 21.51 0.50
C SER A 187 -16.22 21.82 0.02
N SER A 188 -16.79 22.98 0.38
CA SER A 188 -18.11 23.39 -0.11
C SER A 188 -18.17 23.60 -1.63
N ARG A 189 -17.01 23.76 -2.28
CA ARG A 189 -16.83 23.86 -3.75
C ARG A 189 -16.39 22.58 -4.40
N GLN A 190 -16.24 21.51 -3.64
CA GLN A 190 -15.71 20.23 -4.13
C GLN A 190 -14.28 20.37 -4.69
N LEU A 191 -13.52 21.37 -4.24
CA LEU A 191 -12.11 21.51 -4.60
C LEU A 191 -11.28 20.55 -3.72
N PRO A 192 -10.63 19.52 -4.28
CA PRO A 192 -9.93 18.52 -3.49
C PRO A 192 -8.72 19.12 -2.77
N ILE A 193 -8.47 18.65 -1.54
CA ILE A 193 -7.27 18.96 -0.77
C ILE A 193 -6.44 17.68 -0.69
N PHE A 194 -5.21 17.73 -1.19
CA PHE A 194 -4.28 16.61 -1.14
C PHE A 194 -3.10 16.96 -0.27
N ILE A 195 -2.70 16.00 0.58
CA ILE A 195 -1.44 16.09 1.30
C ILE A 195 -0.35 15.31 0.60
N TRP A 196 0.87 15.80 0.76
CA TRP A 196 2.10 15.07 0.46
C TRP A 196 3.05 15.21 1.64
N ASN A 197 3.15 14.16 2.46
CA ASN A 197 4.25 14.03 3.42
C ASN A 197 4.90 12.66 3.32
N SER A 198 6.23 12.63 3.46
CA SER A 198 7.02 11.40 3.58
C SER A 198 8.08 11.60 4.65
N PRO A 199 7.70 11.72 5.93
CA PRO A 199 8.64 12.05 6.99
C PRO A 199 9.79 11.04 7.05
N SER A 200 11.02 11.52 7.09
CA SER A 200 12.25 10.73 7.25
C SER A 200 13.20 11.43 8.22
N GLU A 201 14.33 10.81 8.56
CA GLU A 201 15.37 11.47 9.36
C GLU A 201 15.88 12.77 8.72
N THR A 202 15.88 12.85 7.38
CA THR A 202 16.35 14.02 6.63
C THR A 202 15.23 15.01 6.27
N GLU A 203 13.97 14.58 6.34
CA GLU A 203 12.78 15.40 6.07
C GLU A 203 11.77 15.22 7.21
N PRO A 204 11.98 15.87 8.38
CA PRO A 204 11.13 15.64 9.55
C PRO A 204 9.68 16.07 9.30
N PHE A 205 8.76 15.56 10.13
CA PHE A 205 7.34 15.92 10.03
C PHE A 205 7.13 17.43 10.14
N TYR A 206 7.71 18.08 11.15
CA TYR A 206 7.67 19.55 11.24
C TYR A 206 8.73 20.18 10.35
N PRO A 207 8.42 21.30 9.65
CA PRO A 207 9.44 22.06 8.93
C PRO A 207 10.58 22.46 9.88
N THR A 208 11.82 22.23 9.48
CA THR A 208 12.99 22.77 10.20
C THR A 208 13.13 24.26 9.89
N GLY A 209 13.68 25.04 10.84
CA GLY A 209 13.97 26.46 10.62
C GLY A 209 13.00 27.43 11.31
N SER A 210 12.33 26.99 12.38
CA SER A 210 11.55 27.86 13.26
C SER A 210 12.40 29.03 13.75
N LEU A 211 11.95 30.25 13.52
CA LEU A 211 12.59 31.47 14.00
C LEU A 211 12.26 31.71 15.49
N PRO A 212 13.06 32.50 16.23
CA PRO A 212 12.85 32.69 17.68
C PRO A 212 11.43 33.13 18.07
N HIS A 213 10.79 33.95 17.23
CA HIS A 213 9.43 34.44 17.44
C HIS A 213 8.32 33.41 17.20
N SER A 214 8.63 32.22 16.67
CA SER A 214 7.67 31.10 16.57
C SER A 214 7.18 30.60 17.93
N SER A 215 7.95 30.80 19.00
CA SER A 215 7.67 30.30 20.35
C SER A 215 7.35 31.43 21.36
N GLU A 216 7.18 32.67 20.88
CA GLU A 216 6.84 33.83 21.71
C GLU A 216 5.34 33.85 22.07
N ARG A 217 4.93 34.66 23.07
CA ARG A 217 3.54 34.70 23.59
C ARG A 217 2.49 35.09 22.53
N ASP A 218 2.92 35.72 21.45
CA ASP A 218 2.11 36.12 20.32
C ASP A 218 1.83 34.97 19.33
N ALA A 219 2.44 33.79 19.51
CA ALA A 219 2.16 32.60 18.71
C ALA A 219 0.76 32.05 19.02
N ILE A 220 -0.05 31.90 17.97
CA ILE A 220 -1.48 31.58 18.08
C ILE A 220 -1.74 30.17 18.65
N HIS A 221 -0.84 29.23 18.39
CA HIS A 221 -0.95 27.86 18.91
C HIS A 221 -0.78 27.77 20.43
N LEU A 222 -0.24 28.82 21.07
CA LEU A 222 -0.08 28.92 22.53
C LEU A 222 -1.30 29.58 23.22
N GLN A 223 -2.35 29.93 22.47
CA GLN A 223 -3.51 30.69 22.96
C GLN A 223 -4.81 29.86 22.90
N GLY A 224 -5.85 30.25 23.66
CA GLY A 224 -7.22 29.75 23.48
C GLY A 224 -7.47 28.25 23.75
N GLY A 225 -6.63 27.60 24.57
CA GLY A 225 -6.77 26.18 24.94
C GLY A 225 -6.12 25.18 23.98
N GLY A 226 -5.40 25.65 22.95
CA GLY A 226 -4.76 24.83 21.91
C GLY A 226 -5.60 24.68 20.63
N ASN A 227 -4.96 24.29 19.52
CA ASN A 227 -5.58 24.27 18.19
C ASN A 227 -6.76 23.28 18.08
N LEU A 228 -6.62 22.06 18.61
CA LEU A 228 -7.64 21.01 18.45
C LEU A 228 -9.00 21.39 19.05
N GLU A 229 -9.01 21.97 20.25
CA GLU A 229 -10.27 22.38 20.89
C GLU A 229 -10.87 23.62 20.21
N ARG A 230 -10.04 24.48 19.63
CA ARG A 230 -10.52 25.61 18.82
C ARG A 230 -11.18 25.12 17.54
N TYR A 231 -10.58 24.16 16.84
CA TYR A 231 -11.13 23.61 15.60
C TYR A 231 -12.53 23.02 15.79
N LYS A 232 -12.80 22.34 16.90
CA LYS A 232 -14.15 21.87 17.25
C LYS A 232 -15.18 23.01 17.33
N ARG A 233 -14.81 24.13 17.97
CA ARG A 233 -15.68 25.31 18.07
C ARG A 233 -15.92 25.96 16.72
N VAL A 234 -14.87 26.10 15.90
CA VAL A 234 -14.96 26.62 14.53
C VAL A 234 -15.91 25.77 13.68
N LEU A 235 -15.77 24.44 13.71
CA LEU A 235 -16.67 23.54 12.98
C LEU A 235 -18.14 23.72 13.41
N SER A 236 -18.40 23.93 14.70
CA SER A 236 -19.77 24.20 15.18
C SER A 236 -20.33 25.51 14.60
N VAL A 237 -19.51 26.56 14.48
CA VAL A 237 -19.91 27.84 13.89
C VAL A 237 -20.18 27.68 12.40
N LEU A 238 -19.27 27.06 11.65
CA LEU A 238 -19.38 26.89 10.19
C LEU A 238 -20.50 25.94 9.77
N LYS A 239 -20.90 24.99 10.63
CA LYS A 239 -22.05 24.09 10.41
C LYS A 239 -23.40 24.70 10.81
N SER A 240 -23.42 25.89 11.43
CA SER A 240 -24.67 26.50 11.90
C SER A 240 -25.55 27.01 10.74
N PRO A 241 -26.89 27.06 10.89
CA PRO A 241 -27.85 27.39 9.82
C PRO A 241 -27.75 28.77 9.15
N GLY A 242 -26.70 29.56 9.40
CA GLY A 242 -26.39 30.81 8.69
C GLY A 242 -25.26 30.69 7.64
N PHE A 243 -24.47 29.61 7.68
CA PHE A 243 -23.36 29.36 6.75
C PHE A 243 -23.69 28.31 5.67
N THR A 244 -24.79 27.57 5.84
CA THR A 244 -25.29 26.60 4.85
C THR A 244 -26.43 27.22 4.04
N LYS A 245 -26.17 27.62 2.78
CA LYS A 245 -27.27 27.85 1.83
C LYS A 245 -27.90 26.49 1.48
N SER A 246 -29.21 26.40 1.70
CA SER A 246 -30.06 25.23 1.42
C SER A 246 -29.90 24.73 -0.01
N GLN A 247 -29.65 23.42 -0.18
CA GLN A 247 -29.92 22.74 -1.45
C GLN A 247 -31.38 22.23 -1.49
N PRO A 248 -32.03 22.26 -2.67
CA PRO A 248 -33.39 21.77 -2.84
C PRO A 248 -33.45 20.23 -2.80
N ASN A 249 -34.48 19.71 -2.12
CA ASN A 249 -34.84 18.30 -2.06
C ASN A 249 -35.11 17.71 -3.46
N THR A 250 -34.24 16.82 -3.93
CA THR A 250 -34.58 15.69 -4.83
C THR A 250 -33.60 14.55 -4.60
N THR A 251 -34.14 13.34 -4.44
CA THR A 251 -33.54 12.02 -4.21
C THR A 251 -32.02 11.92 -4.39
N LEU A 252 -31.31 11.67 -3.26
CA LEU A 252 -29.86 11.74 -3.09
C LEU A 252 -29.11 10.64 -3.85
N ASP A 253 -28.40 11.02 -4.92
CA ASP A 253 -27.09 10.43 -5.17
C ASP A 253 -26.21 10.74 -3.96
N ILE A 254 -25.70 9.72 -3.28
CA ILE A 254 -24.87 9.90 -2.07
C ILE A 254 -23.54 10.55 -2.43
N ILE A 255 -23.06 10.32 -3.66
CA ILE A 255 -21.81 10.84 -4.22
C ILE A 255 -21.98 11.13 -5.71
N THR A 256 -21.20 12.08 -6.24
CA THR A 256 -21.19 12.38 -7.68
C THR A 256 -20.60 11.23 -8.50
N LYS A 257 -20.86 11.21 -9.82
CA LYS A 257 -20.23 10.26 -10.75
C LYS A 257 -18.70 10.28 -10.67
N GLN A 258 -18.12 11.49 -10.60
CA GLN A 258 -16.68 11.67 -10.52
C GLN A 258 -16.11 11.13 -9.20
N GLN A 259 -16.79 11.37 -8.08
CA GLN A 259 -16.42 10.79 -6.78
C GLN A 259 -16.52 9.26 -6.79
N PHE A 260 -17.56 8.71 -7.41
CA PHE A 260 -17.73 7.27 -7.55
C PHE A 260 -16.60 6.64 -8.37
N GLU A 261 -16.15 7.28 -9.45
CA GLU A 261 -15.09 6.77 -10.32
C GLU A 261 -13.71 6.72 -9.63
N THR A 262 -13.49 7.54 -8.60
CA THR A 262 -12.25 7.54 -7.80
C THR A 262 -12.27 6.56 -6.63
N LEU A 263 -13.43 5.96 -6.30
CA LEU A 263 -13.50 5.02 -5.19
C LEU A 263 -12.79 3.70 -5.54
N PRO A 264 -12.23 3.00 -4.53
CA PRO A 264 -11.60 1.72 -4.74
C PRO A 264 -12.61 0.67 -5.19
N TRP A 265 -12.11 -0.25 -6.01
CA TRP A 265 -12.83 -1.43 -6.45
C TRP A 265 -12.75 -2.48 -5.36
N ILE A 266 -13.75 -3.37 -5.33
CA ILE A 266 -13.86 -4.41 -4.32
C ILE A 266 -13.68 -5.76 -5.01
N TYR A 267 -12.65 -6.48 -4.60
CA TYR A 267 -12.36 -7.81 -5.11
C TYR A 267 -12.41 -8.85 -4.00
N THR A 268 -12.88 -10.05 -4.32
CA THR A 268 -12.91 -11.18 -3.38
C THR A 268 -11.57 -11.92 -3.34
N ALA A 269 -11.39 -12.80 -2.35
CA ALA A 269 -10.30 -13.79 -2.33
C ALA A 269 -10.30 -14.72 -3.56
N HIS A 270 -11.47 -14.96 -4.17
CA HIS A 270 -11.62 -15.73 -5.41
C HIS A 270 -11.17 -15.00 -6.70
N ASN A 271 -10.62 -13.78 -6.59
CA ASN A 271 -10.34 -12.89 -7.71
C ASN A 271 -11.55 -12.61 -8.61
N THR A 272 -12.67 -12.33 -7.96
CA THR A 272 -13.89 -11.87 -8.62
C THR A 272 -14.18 -10.44 -8.20
N ALA A 273 -14.82 -9.68 -9.09
CA ALA A 273 -15.25 -8.32 -8.81
C ALA A 273 -16.71 -8.31 -8.34
N LEU A 274 -17.03 -7.39 -7.43
CA LEU A 274 -18.40 -7.15 -7.03
C LEU A 274 -19.15 -6.36 -8.12
N TYR A 275 -20.38 -6.76 -8.37
CA TYR A 275 -21.29 -6.09 -9.29
C TYR A 275 -22.73 -6.21 -8.83
N VAL A 276 -23.55 -5.23 -9.19
CA VAL A 276 -24.99 -5.31 -9.06
C VAL A 276 -25.57 -5.75 -10.39
N GLU A 277 -26.38 -6.80 -10.35
CA GLU A 277 -27.21 -7.19 -11.48
C GLU A 277 -28.36 -6.18 -11.65
N VAL A 278 -28.34 -5.41 -12.74
CA VAL A 278 -29.21 -4.24 -12.91
C VAL A 278 -30.71 -4.58 -12.88
N ASN A 279 -31.09 -5.77 -13.36
CA ASN A 279 -32.48 -6.21 -13.44
C ASN A 279 -33.07 -6.55 -12.06
N THR A 280 -32.27 -7.16 -11.19
CA THR A 280 -32.71 -7.64 -9.87
C THR A 280 -32.35 -6.64 -8.76
N GLY A 281 -31.33 -5.81 -8.98
CA GLY A 281 -30.73 -4.96 -7.95
C GLY A 281 -29.90 -5.75 -6.94
N GLU A 282 -29.63 -7.03 -7.19
CA GLU A 282 -28.85 -7.90 -6.32
C GLU A 282 -27.35 -7.65 -6.49
N LEU A 283 -26.65 -7.49 -5.37
CA LEU A 283 -25.19 -7.51 -5.31
C LEU A 283 -24.68 -8.95 -5.40
N ARG A 284 -23.82 -9.18 -6.37
CA ARG A 284 -23.16 -10.45 -6.66
C ARG A 284 -21.66 -10.23 -6.85
N HIS A 285 -20.92 -11.32 -6.95
CA HIS A 285 -19.55 -11.29 -7.43
C HIS A 285 -19.34 -12.29 -8.57
N GLY A 286 -18.40 -11.99 -9.45
CA GLY A 286 -18.14 -12.79 -10.64
C GLY A 286 -16.84 -12.43 -11.36
N PRO A 287 -16.52 -13.12 -12.47
CA PRO A 287 -15.26 -12.92 -13.17
C PRO A 287 -15.06 -11.45 -13.56
N ILE A 288 -13.84 -10.94 -13.36
CA ILE A 288 -13.49 -9.53 -13.54
C ILE A 288 -13.79 -9.06 -14.98
N ASP A 289 -13.50 -9.91 -15.97
CA ASP A 289 -13.61 -9.55 -17.40
C ASP A 289 -15.06 -9.54 -17.93
N SER A 290 -15.98 -10.25 -17.27
CA SER A 290 -17.36 -10.41 -17.73
C SER A 290 -18.40 -9.68 -16.87
N SER A 291 -18.01 -9.19 -15.69
CA SER A 291 -18.92 -8.58 -14.74
C SER A 291 -18.89 -7.05 -14.89
N SER A 292 -20.07 -6.42 -14.92
CA SER A 292 -20.17 -4.96 -14.92
C SER A 292 -19.68 -4.46 -13.56
N THR A 293 -18.42 -4.03 -13.46
CA THR A 293 -17.82 -3.56 -12.21
C THR A 293 -18.36 -2.19 -11.81
N ASN A 294 -19.62 -2.20 -11.39
CA ASN A 294 -20.48 -1.06 -11.10
C ASN A 294 -20.67 -0.88 -9.58
N VAL A 295 -19.81 -1.50 -8.77
CA VAL A 295 -19.80 -1.36 -7.30
C VAL A 295 -18.45 -0.85 -6.84
N ARG A 296 -18.46 0.11 -5.90
CA ARG A 296 -17.28 0.70 -5.28
C ARG A 296 -17.46 0.86 -3.78
N PHE A 297 -16.36 0.93 -3.04
CA PHE A 297 -16.42 1.11 -1.58
C PHE A 297 -16.16 2.55 -1.19
N LEU A 298 -17.15 3.18 -0.56
CA LEU A 298 -17.03 4.50 0.06
C LEU A 298 -16.68 4.29 1.54
N SER A 299 -15.53 4.77 1.97
CA SER A 299 -15.01 4.55 3.33
C SER A 299 -14.61 5.85 4.01
N ASP A 300 -14.82 5.93 5.32
CA ASP A 300 -14.22 6.96 6.19
C ASP A 300 -12.91 6.48 6.86
N GLY A 301 -12.48 5.26 6.55
CA GLY A 301 -11.28 4.61 7.07
C GLY A 301 -11.52 3.64 8.22
N LYS A 302 -12.68 3.67 8.89
CA LYS A 302 -13.09 2.66 9.88
C LYS A 302 -14.35 1.93 9.46
N GLN A 303 -15.26 2.64 8.82
CA GLN A 303 -16.53 2.13 8.35
C GLN A 303 -16.77 2.61 6.91
N GLY A 304 -17.70 1.96 6.22
CA GLY A 304 -18.03 2.36 4.87
C GLY A 304 -19.29 1.71 4.33
N GLN A 305 -19.61 2.05 3.09
CA GLN A 305 -20.74 1.51 2.36
C GLN A 305 -20.29 1.07 0.97
N MET A 306 -20.83 -0.05 0.51
CA MET A 306 -20.73 -0.39 -0.90
C MET A 306 -21.75 0.43 -1.68
N ILE A 307 -21.30 1.14 -2.69
CA ILE A 307 -22.09 2.01 -3.55
C ILE A 307 -22.21 1.36 -4.92
N PHE A 308 -23.43 1.25 -5.42
CA PHE A 308 -23.75 0.90 -6.79
C PHE A 308 -23.77 2.17 -7.66
N GLY A 309 -23.03 2.16 -8.77
CA GLY A 309 -23.08 3.19 -9.80
C GLY A 309 -23.87 2.73 -11.02
N GLY A 310 -25.13 3.13 -11.10
CA GLY A 310 -25.93 3.03 -12.32
C GLY A 310 -25.64 4.20 -13.29
N GLU A 311 -26.34 4.22 -14.43
CA GLU A 311 -26.21 5.29 -15.43
C GLU A 311 -26.48 6.67 -14.79
N ASP A 312 -27.62 6.79 -14.12
CA ASP A 312 -28.11 8.06 -13.57
C ASP A 312 -28.03 8.17 -12.06
N HIS A 313 -27.73 7.07 -11.35
CA HIS A 313 -27.85 7.02 -9.89
C HIS A 313 -26.68 6.33 -9.19
N ARG A 314 -26.29 6.84 -8.01
CA ARG A 314 -25.32 6.24 -7.08
C ARG A 314 -25.99 5.91 -5.76
N LEU A 315 -26.27 4.63 -5.55
CA LEU A 315 -27.12 4.14 -4.47
C LEU A 315 -26.35 3.20 -3.56
N PRO A 316 -26.59 3.22 -2.23
CA PRO A 316 -25.90 2.34 -1.31
C PRO A 316 -26.50 0.93 -1.36
N ILE A 317 -25.75 -0.05 -0.88
CA ILE A 317 -26.17 -1.44 -0.78
C ILE A 317 -26.60 -1.73 0.67
N ALA A 318 -27.67 -2.50 0.80
CA ALA A 318 -28.12 -3.09 2.06
C ALA A 318 -27.80 -4.58 2.06
N PHE A 319 -27.19 -5.06 3.15
CA PHE A 319 -26.79 -6.46 3.29
C PHE A 319 -27.80 -7.24 4.15
N GLN A 320 -28.11 -8.46 3.72
CA GLN A 320 -28.96 -9.40 4.45
C GLN A 320 -28.27 -10.75 4.55
N SER A 321 -28.84 -11.66 5.36
CA SER A 321 -28.23 -12.96 5.65
C SER A 321 -28.29 -13.94 4.47
N ASP A 322 -29.21 -13.74 3.52
CA ASP A 322 -29.46 -14.61 2.38
C ASP A 322 -29.12 -13.97 1.02
N CYS A 323 -29.22 -12.64 0.92
CA CYS A 323 -28.87 -11.85 -0.26
C CYS A 323 -28.49 -10.39 0.10
N SER A 324 -27.93 -9.64 -0.84
CA SER A 324 -27.59 -8.22 -0.65
C SER A 324 -28.14 -7.42 -1.82
N LEU A 325 -28.77 -6.27 -1.56
CA LEU A 325 -29.59 -5.54 -2.54
C LEU A 325 -29.28 -4.05 -2.52
N VAL A 326 -29.41 -3.37 -3.66
CA VAL A 326 -29.38 -1.90 -3.73
C VAL A 326 -30.54 -1.32 -2.92
N ALA A 327 -30.26 -0.39 -2.00
CA ALA A 327 -31.27 0.28 -1.20
C ALA A 327 -32.02 1.32 -2.06
N LYS A 328 -33.26 1.02 -2.43
CA LYS A 328 -34.20 1.88 -3.18
C LYS A 328 -35.47 2.17 -2.37
N GLY A 329 -35.50 3.31 -1.68
CA GLY A 329 -36.74 3.88 -1.11
C GLY A 329 -37.49 2.98 -0.12
N SER A 330 -38.78 3.28 0.12
CA SER A 330 -39.60 2.72 1.21
C SER A 330 -39.90 1.21 1.17
N LYS A 331 -39.32 0.45 0.22
CA LYS A 331 -39.55 -1.00 0.05
C LYS A 331 -38.31 -1.88 0.24
N THR A 332 -37.12 -1.30 0.41
CA THR A 332 -35.87 -2.05 0.66
C THR A 332 -35.30 -1.68 2.03
N SER A 333 -34.58 -2.62 2.67
CA SER A 333 -33.88 -2.39 3.94
C SER A 333 -32.97 -1.15 3.88
N ALA A 334 -32.81 -0.49 5.04
CA ALA A 334 -31.96 0.70 5.16
C ALA A 334 -30.51 0.41 4.70
N PRO A 335 -29.79 1.41 4.17
CA PRO A 335 -28.36 1.28 3.84
C PRO A 335 -27.57 0.72 5.03
N THR A 336 -26.66 -0.21 4.78
CA THR A 336 -25.87 -0.84 5.84
C THR A 336 -24.48 -0.21 5.90
N SER A 337 -24.10 0.30 7.07
CA SER A 337 -22.71 0.66 7.36
C SER A 337 -21.92 -0.60 7.71
N LEU A 338 -20.81 -0.83 7.03
CA LEU A 338 -19.90 -1.95 7.28
C LEU A 338 -18.67 -1.46 8.05
N GLU A 339 -18.35 -2.10 9.16
CA GLU A 339 -17.08 -1.93 9.85
C GLU A 339 -15.97 -2.67 9.08
N ILE A 340 -14.80 -2.06 8.98
CA ILE A 340 -13.63 -2.61 8.30
C ILE A 340 -12.76 -3.32 9.32
N PHE A 341 -12.65 -4.63 9.16
CA PHE A 341 -11.72 -5.46 9.91
C PHE A 341 -10.41 -5.56 9.12
N PRO A 342 -9.34 -4.85 9.51
CA PRO A 342 -8.07 -4.93 8.80
C PRO A 342 -7.49 -6.35 8.92
N LYS A 343 -7.07 -6.92 7.77
CA LYS A 343 -6.25 -8.13 7.74
C LYS A 343 -4.83 -7.78 7.30
N HIS A 344 -3.98 -8.79 7.18
CA HIS A 344 -2.63 -8.60 6.65
C HIS A 344 -2.67 -8.06 5.21
N TRP A 345 -1.77 -7.11 4.92
CA TRP A 345 -1.55 -6.50 3.59
C TRP A 345 -2.77 -5.76 3.02
N VAL A 346 -3.23 -6.14 1.82
CA VAL A 346 -4.29 -5.49 1.06
C VAL A 346 -5.69 -6.05 1.35
N TRP A 347 -5.77 -7.01 2.29
CA TRP A 347 -7.01 -7.72 2.60
C TRP A 347 -7.74 -7.08 3.78
N VAL A 348 -9.05 -7.04 3.69
CA VAL A 348 -9.98 -6.55 4.71
C VAL A 348 -11.16 -7.51 4.83
N GLY A 349 -11.71 -7.61 6.04
CA GLY A 349 -13.05 -8.14 6.26
C GLY A 349 -14.05 -7.00 6.40
N PHE A 350 -15.30 -7.22 6.01
CA PHE A 350 -16.40 -6.30 6.30
C PHE A 350 -17.36 -6.96 7.27
N HIS A 351 -17.80 -6.26 8.32
CA HIS A 351 -18.73 -6.84 9.30
C HIS A 351 -19.75 -5.82 9.84
N VAL A 352 -20.81 -6.37 10.43
CA VAL A 352 -21.79 -5.64 11.26
C VAL A 352 -21.91 -6.40 12.58
N GLY A 353 -21.50 -5.77 13.68
CA GLY A 353 -21.37 -6.47 14.95
C GLY A 353 -20.45 -7.69 14.80
N ASN A 354 -20.93 -8.88 15.16
CA ASN A 354 -20.15 -10.13 15.10
C ASN A 354 -20.37 -10.94 13.80
N THR A 355 -20.97 -10.36 12.77
CA THR A 355 -21.26 -11.06 11.50
C THR A 355 -20.49 -10.43 10.35
N PHE A 356 -19.67 -11.24 9.68
CA PHE A 356 -18.88 -10.88 8.52
C PHE A 356 -19.63 -11.11 7.21
N LEU A 357 -19.29 -10.27 6.25
CA LEU A 357 -19.67 -10.38 4.86
C LEU A 357 -18.89 -11.52 4.21
N CYS A 358 -19.57 -12.33 3.41
CA CYS A 358 -19.05 -13.53 2.79
C CYS A 358 -19.33 -13.52 1.28
N ALA A 359 -18.33 -13.86 0.48
CA ALA A 359 -18.46 -14.15 -0.94
C ALA A 359 -18.68 -15.66 -1.15
N GLU A 360 -19.92 -16.04 -1.45
CA GLU A 360 -20.34 -17.44 -1.59
C GLU A 360 -19.93 -18.01 -2.96
N LEU A 361 -19.61 -19.30 -3.03
CA LEU A 361 -19.17 -19.93 -4.28
C LEU A 361 -20.20 -19.86 -5.44
N ASP A 362 -21.48 -19.66 -5.12
CA ASP A 362 -22.56 -19.47 -6.10
C ASP A 362 -22.71 -18.01 -6.60
N GLY A 363 -21.81 -17.12 -6.19
CA GLY A 363 -21.75 -15.72 -6.61
C GLY A 363 -22.55 -14.75 -5.73
N ARG A 364 -23.22 -15.23 -4.68
CA ARG A 364 -23.94 -14.35 -3.74
C ARG A 364 -22.99 -13.66 -2.77
N ILE A 365 -23.35 -12.44 -2.38
CA ILE A 365 -22.73 -11.72 -1.25
C ILE A 365 -23.70 -11.74 -0.07
N THR A 366 -23.31 -12.33 1.06
CA THR A 366 -24.17 -12.51 2.25
C THR A 366 -23.51 -11.97 3.51
N LEU A 367 -24.28 -11.42 4.45
CA LEU A 367 -23.79 -11.04 5.77
C LEU A 367 -24.19 -12.15 6.76
N SER A 368 -23.35 -13.18 6.89
CA SER A 368 -23.79 -14.46 7.46
C SER A 368 -22.78 -15.24 8.32
N ARG A 369 -21.48 -14.90 8.32
CA ARG A 369 -20.45 -15.73 8.97
C ARG A 369 -19.87 -15.09 10.24
N PRO A 370 -19.53 -15.86 11.30
CA PRO A 370 -19.01 -15.29 12.54
C PRO A 370 -17.49 -15.04 12.53
N HIS A 371 -16.79 -15.51 11.51
CA HIS A 371 -15.32 -15.45 11.40
C HIS A 371 -14.91 -14.87 10.05
N CYS A 372 -13.72 -14.25 10.01
CA CYS A 372 -13.18 -13.63 8.81
C CYS A 372 -12.03 -14.46 8.21
N LEU A 373 -12.35 -15.43 7.35
CA LEU A 373 -11.41 -16.35 6.72
C LEU A 373 -11.24 -16.02 5.24
N GLY A 374 -11.15 -17.00 4.35
CA GLY A 374 -10.94 -16.80 2.92
C GLY A 374 -12.15 -16.14 2.24
N HIS A 375 -13.35 -16.69 2.43
CA HIS A 375 -14.56 -16.19 1.75
C HIS A 375 -15.00 -14.81 2.25
N GLU A 376 -14.61 -14.42 3.46
CA GLU A 376 -14.89 -13.10 4.04
C GLU A 376 -13.77 -12.08 3.77
N SER A 377 -12.73 -12.47 3.03
CA SER A 377 -11.63 -11.56 2.67
C SER A 377 -11.90 -10.85 1.35
N PHE A 378 -11.85 -9.53 1.42
CA PHE A 378 -11.97 -8.62 0.29
C PHE A 378 -10.73 -7.75 0.18
N SER A 379 -10.49 -7.17 -0.99
CA SER A 379 -9.42 -6.21 -1.20
C SER A 379 -9.99 -4.96 -1.84
N LEU A 380 -9.48 -3.82 -1.38
CA LEU A 380 -9.77 -2.50 -1.91
C LEU A 380 -8.57 -2.06 -2.75
N SER A 381 -8.72 -1.99 -4.07
CA SER A 381 -7.61 -1.57 -4.94
C SER A 381 -8.11 -0.72 -6.11
N GLU A 382 -7.19 0.06 -6.69
CA GLU A 382 -7.40 0.59 -8.03
C GLU A 382 -7.42 -0.56 -9.06
N PRO A 383 -8.07 -0.40 -10.21
CA PRO A 383 -7.96 -1.34 -11.32
C PRO A 383 -6.62 -1.12 -12.06
N PRO A 384 -6.07 -2.13 -12.78
CA PRO A 384 -6.64 -3.46 -13.05
C PRO A 384 -6.00 -4.59 -12.21
N ARG A 385 -6.83 -5.48 -11.66
CA ARG A 385 -6.36 -6.81 -11.23
C ARG A 385 -6.18 -7.70 -12.46
N SER A 386 -4.95 -8.12 -12.75
CA SER A 386 -4.66 -8.94 -13.92
C SER A 386 -5.10 -10.40 -13.72
N GLN A 387 -5.99 -10.90 -14.59
CA GLN A 387 -6.42 -12.31 -14.59
C GLN A 387 -5.27 -13.24 -14.99
N GLU A 388 -4.38 -12.80 -15.88
CA GLU A 388 -3.22 -13.58 -16.31
C GLU A 388 -2.21 -13.79 -15.17
N ILE A 389 -1.99 -12.75 -14.34
CA ILE A 389 -1.14 -12.86 -13.15
C ILE A 389 -1.81 -13.74 -12.09
N PHE A 390 -3.12 -13.59 -11.89
CA PHE A 390 -3.86 -14.45 -10.96
C PHE A 390 -3.77 -15.93 -11.35
N GLN A 391 -3.90 -16.24 -12.64
CA GLN A 391 -3.74 -17.60 -13.17
C GLN A 391 -2.31 -18.12 -12.99
N ALA A 392 -1.30 -17.28 -13.28
CA ALA A 392 0.10 -17.64 -13.07
C ALA A 392 0.37 -17.95 -11.58
N LEU A 393 0.01 -17.05 -10.66
CA LEU A 393 0.15 -17.26 -9.22
C LEU A 393 -0.59 -18.52 -8.75
N GLY A 394 -1.70 -18.90 -9.37
CA GLY A 394 -2.41 -20.15 -9.07
C GLY A 394 -1.59 -21.43 -9.25
N LEU A 395 -0.50 -21.39 -10.03
CA LEU A 395 0.44 -22.50 -10.16
C LEU A 395 1.27 -22.74 -8.89
N LEU A 396 1.27 -21.80 -7.93
CA LEU A 396 1.93 -21.92 -6.64
C LEU A 396 0.99 -22.41 -5.53
N LYS A 397 -0.20 -22.92 -5.87
CA LYS A 397 -1.15 -23.42 -4.89
C LYS A 397 -0.61 -24.69 -4.20
N PRO A 398 -0.42 -24.69 -2.87
CA PRO A 398 0.06 -25.87 -2.14
C PRO A 398 -1.08 -26.85 -1.85
N TYR A 399 -0.69 -28.09 -1.54
CA TYR A 399 -1.57 -29.20 -1.14
C TYR A 399 -1.05 -29.86 0.14
N ASP A 400 -1.96 -30.28 1.00
CA ASP A 400 -1.61 -31.18 2.09
C ASP A 400 -1.48 -32.60 1.49
N VAL A 401 -0.49 -33.36 1.95
CA VAL A 401 -0.12 -34.65 1.35
C VAL A 401 0.01 -35.74 2.40
N GLU A 402 -0.37 -36.96 2.05
CA GLU A 402 -0.20 -38.18 2.82
C GLU A 402 0.55 -39.23 1.96
N PRO A 403 1.27 -40.20 2.56
CA PRO A 403 1.38 -40.51 3.99
C PRO A 403 2.60 -39.91 4.70
N PHE A 404 3.44 -39.16 3.99
CA PHE A 404 4.74 -38.73 4.51
C PHE A 404 4.63 -37.45 5.35
N LEU A 405 5.44 -37.38 6.42
CA LEU A 405 5.54 -36.19 7.26
C LEU A 405 6.55 -35.19 6.67
N LYS A 406 6.42 -33.91 7.04
CA LYS A 406 7.38 -32.86 6.69
C LYS A 406 8.57 -32.88 7.66
N THR A 407 9.75 -32.54 7.17
CA THR A 407 10.98 -32.34 7.96
C THR A 407 11.82 -31.22 7.36
N ARG A 408 12.59 -30.50 8.18
CA ARG A 408 13.58 -29.51 7.68
C ARG A 408 14.95 -30.16 7.63
N VAL A 409 15.65 -30.00 6.52
CA VAL A 409 17.03 -30.44 6.31
C VAL A 409 17.92 -29.22 6.02
N GLY A 410 19.07 -29.15 6.68
CA GLY A 410 19.99 -28.03 6.63
C GLY A 410 19.80 -27.04 7.78
N CYS A 411 20.36 -25.84 7.60
CA CYS A 411 20.36 -24.79 8.61
C CYS A 411 18.95 -24.22 8.87
N LYS A 412 18.81 -23.54 10.01
CA LYS A 412 17.59 -22.81 10.41
C LYS A 412 17.62 -21.37 9.90
N SER A 413 17.94 -21.22 8.63
CA SER A 413 18.03 -19.97 7.89
C SER A 413 18.08 -20.30 6.39
N ASP A 414 18.49 -19.32 5.59
CA ASP A 414 18.77 -19.46 4.17
C ASP A 414 19.70 -20.63 3.85
N GLY A 415 19.31 -21.46 2.88
CA GLY A 415 20.02 -22.69 2.48
C GLY A 415 19.56 -23.99 3.15
N GLY A 416 18.56 -23.94 4.04
CA GLY A 416 17.87 -25.12 4.58
C GLY A 416 16.43 -25.22 4.09
N TYR A 417 15.97 -26.43 3.73
CA TYR A 417 14.68 -26.63 3.06
C TYR A 417 13.77 -27.60 3.81
N VAL A 418 12.47 -27.38 3.70
CA VAL A 418 11.45 -28.33 4.18
C VAL A 418 11.19 -29.37 3.10
N ILE A 419 11.35 -30.65 3.40
CA ILE A 419 11.09 -31.78 2.50
C ILE A 419 10.17 -32.81 3.17
N LEU A 420 9.73 -33.84 2.44
CA LEU A 420 9.04 -34.98 3.06
C LEU A 420 10.05 -36.00 3.59
N ASP A 421 9.73 -36.58 4.74
CA ASP A 421 10.44 -37.70 5.37
C ASP A 421 10.14 -39.03 4.64
N ASP A 422 10.40 -39.05 3.34
CA ASP A 422 10.41 -40.20 2.43
C ASP A 422 11.83 -40.38 1.89
N LEU A 423 12.80 -40.37 2.80
CA LEU A 423 14.22 -40.28 2.45
C LEU A 423 14.90 -41.64 2.29
N ASP A 424 14.33 -42.72 2.83
CA ASP A 424 14.91 -44.06 2.74
C ASP A 424 15.15 -44.54 1.29
N PRO A 425 14.18 -44.39 0.35
CA PRO A 425 14.37 -44.81 -1.03
C PRO A 425 15.41 -43.97 -1.77
N ILE A 426 15.64 -42.72 -1.33
CA ILE A 426 16.54 -41.78 -2.00
C ILE A 426 17.96 -42.14 -1.63
N GLN A 427 18.82 -42.42 -2.61
CA GLN A 427 20.26 -42.65 -2.37
C GLN A 427 21.14 -41.55 -2.98
N ILE A 428 20.59 -40.81 -3.94
CA ILE A 428 21.31 -39.83 -4.74
C ILE A 428 20.56 -38.49 -4.72
N VAL A 429 21.30 -37.43 -4.41
CA VAL A 429 20.83 -36.04 -4.46
C VAL A 429 21.59 -35.30 -5.55
N TYR A 430 20.86 -34.62 -6.42
CA TYR A 430 21.42 -33.65 -7.35
C TYR A 430 21.21 -32.25 -6.78
N SER A 431 22.29 -31.49 -6.60
CA SER A 431 22.27 -30.15 -6.02
C SER A 431 22.89 -29.15 -6.99
N PHE A 432 22.08 -28.24 -7.51
CA PHE A 432 22.50 -27.21 -8.46
C PHE A 432 22.48 -25.83 -7.81
N GLY A 433 23.54 -25.06 -8.07
CA GLY A 433 23.81 -23.75 -7.45
C GLY A 433 23.98 -23.90 -5.95
N ILE A 434 25.17 -24.35 -5.57
CA ILE A 434 25.49 -24.63 -4.17
C ILE A 434 25.96 -23.36 -3.44
N GLY A 435 26.44 -22.36 -4.19
CA GLY A 435 26.96 -21.13 -3.63
C GLY A 435 28.00 -21.39 -2.52
N ASN A 436 27.90 -20.62 -1.44
CA ASN A 436 28.73 -20.78 -0.25
C ASN A 436 27.97 -21.43 0.92
N GLN A 437 26.74 -21.92 0.70
CA GLN A 437 25.92 -22.51 1.73
C GLN A 437 25.47 -23.94 1.36
N VAL A 438 26.06 -24.94 2.01
CA VAL A 438 25.87 -26.37 1.71
C VAL A 438 25.32 -27.17 2.89
N SER A 439 24.58 -26.55 3.83
CA SER A 439 24.12 -27.26 5.04
C SER A 439 23.10 -28.35 4.72
N PHE A 440 22.17 -28.11 3.78
CA PHE A 440 21.25 -29.12 3.27
C PHE A 440 22.01 -30.32 2.70
N ASP A 441 23.00 -30.05 1.84
CA ASP A 441 23.82 -31.06 1.20
C ASP A 441 24.59 -31.89 2.24
N LEU A 442 25.19 -31.21 3.22
CA LEU A 442 25.97 -31.85 4.28
C LEU A 442 25.12 -32.75 5.16
N GLU A 443 23.91 -32.33 5.50
CA GLU A 443 22.99 -33.14 6.32
C GLU A 443 22.52 -34.38 5.55
N MET A 444 22.15 -34.25 4.26
CA MET A 444 21.83 -35.39 3.41
C MET A 444 23.03 -36.34 3.25
N ALA A 445 24.24 -35.81 3.08
CA ALA A 445 25.45 -36.62 2.99
C ALA A 445 25.75 -37.37 4.30
N SER A 446 25.46 -36.73 5.44
CA SER A 446 25.59 -37.34 6.77
C SER A 446 24.57 -38.46 7.02
N MET A 447 23.43 -38.43 6.32
CA MET A 447 22.47 -39.54 6.24
C MET A 447 22.93 -40.67 5.29
N GLY A 448 24.15 -40.59 4.74
CA GLY A 448 24.75 -41.59 3.87
C GLY A 448 24.36 -41.49 2.40
N LYS A 449 23.75 -40.37 1.97
CA LYS A 449 23.38 -40.14 0.57
C LYS A 449 24.58 -39.64 -0.24
N ASP A 450 24.63 -39.97 -1.52
CA ASP A 450 25.59 -39.39 -2.47
C ASP A 450 25.07 -38.06 -3.02
N ILE A 451 25.85 -36.99 -2.87
CA ILE A 451 25.46 -35.64 -3.31
C ILE A 451 26.29 -35.23 -4.52
N PHE A 452 25.64 -35.09 -5.67
CA PHE A 452 26.24 -34.61 -6.90
C PHE A 452 25.98 -33.11 -7.02
N MET A 453 27.05 -32.33 -6.82
CA MET A 453 27.01 -30.88 -6.65
C MET A 453 27.47 -30.19 -7.93
N PHE A 454 26.70 -29.23 -8.43
CA PHE A 454 26.94 -28.55 -9.70
C PHE A 454 26.84 -27.05 -9.54
N ASP A 455 27.95 -26.35 -9.72
CA ASP A 455 27.97 -24.90 -9.74
C ASP A 455 29.19 -24.38 -10.51
N HIS A 456 28.97 -23.61 -11.57
CA HIS A 456 30.03 -23.05 -12.40
C HIS A 456 30.58 -21.71 -11.87
N THR A 457 29.92 -21.12 -10.86
CA THR A 457 30.24 -19.81 -10.31
C THR A 457 31.22 -19.88 -9.13
N VAL A 458 31.37 -21.05 -8.52
CA VAL A 458 32.30 -21.31 -7.41
C VAL A 458 33.41 -22.28 -7.80
N ASP A 459 34.53 -22.26 -7.08
CA ASP A 459 35.64 -23.19 -7.31
C ASP A 459 35.42 -24.58 -6.69
N GLY A 460 34.53 -24.67 -5.70
CA GLY A 460 34.21 -25.89 -4.97
C GLY A 460 33.30 -25.61 -3.78
N PRO A 461 32.76 -26.65 -3.12
CA PRO A 461 31.98 -26.48 -1.91
C PRO A 461 32.86 -25.91 -0.78
N PRO A 462 32.30 -25.11 0.14
CA PRO A 462 33.04 -24.53 1.27
C PRO A 462 33.46 -25.59 2.32
N LEU A 463 32.90 -26.80 2.23
CA LEU A 463 33.16 -27.93 3.11
C LEU A 463 33.37 -29.19 2.28
N GLU A 464 34.25 -30.08 2.75
CA GLU A 464 34.46 -31.39 2.14
C GLU A 464 33.68 -32.48 2.88
N HIS A 465 33.19 -33.47 2.14
CA HIS A 465 32.58 -34.68 2.69
C HIS A 465 32.84 -35.86 1.72
N PRO A 466 33.07 -37.10 2.20
CA PRO A 466 33.36 -38.24 1.32
C PRO A 466 32.29 -38.54 0.27
N ASN A 467 31.03 -38.20 0.56
CA ASN A 467 29.90 -38.38 -0.35
C ASN A 467 29.59 -37.13 -1.21
N PHE A 468 30.44 -36.09 -1.18
CA PHE A 468 30.30 -34.94 -2.07
C PHE A 468 31.06 -35.18 -3.37
N HIS A 469 30.34 -35.07 -4.49
CA HIS A 469 30.86 -35.22 -5.85
C HIS A 469 30.66 -33.89 -6.59
N PHE A 470 31.65 -32.99 -6.51
CA PHE A 470 31.54 -31.64 -7.08
C PHE A 470 31.98 -31.56 -8.54
N TYR A 471 31.20 -30.83 -9.34
CA TYR A 471 31.49 -30.49 -10.73
C TYR A 471 31.31 -28.98 -10.93
N LYS A 472 32.36 -28.31 -11.42
CA LYS A 472 32.30 -26.88 -11.77
C LYS A 472 31.54 -26.65 -13.09
N GLN A 473 30.23 -26.88 -13.06
CA GLN A 473 29.33 -26.88 -14.21
C GLN A 473 27.97 -26.33 -13.81
N GLY A 474 27.30 -25.61 -14.71
CA GLY A 474 25.96 -25.08 -14.48
C GLY A 474 24.88 -25.88 -15.19
N LEU A 475 23.64 -25.63 -14.79
CA LEU A 475 22.44 -26.20 -15.40
C LEU A 475 21.87 -25.23 -16.44
N ALA A 476 21.49 -25.74 -17.61
CA ALA A 476 20.86 -24.94 -18.66
C ALA A 476 19.86 -25.77 -19.49
N ALA A 477 19.09 -25.08 -20.34
CA ALA A 477 18.14 -25.70 -21.26
C ALA A 477 18.81 -26.49 -22.40
N ASP A 478 20.01 -26.07 -22.81
CA ASP A 478 20.83 -26.71 -23.83
C ASP A 478 22.28 -26.88 -23.36
N ASN A 479 22.98 -27.86 -23.92
CA ASN A 479 24.39 -28.07 -23.63
C ASN A 479 25.24 -26.99 -24.32
N ASN A 480 26.12 -26.34 -23.55
CA ASN A 480 27.11 -25.39 -24.01
C ASN A 480 28.45 -25.67 -23.31
N GLU A 481 29.31 -26.40 -24.02
CA GLU A 481 30.65 -26.78 -23.55
C GLU A 481 31.50 -25.56 -23.18
N ALA A 482 31.46 -24.49 -24.01
CA ALA A 482 32.28 -23.30 -23.81
C ALA A 482 31.92 -22.54 -22.52
N ALA A 483 30.65 -22.60 -22.12
CA ALA A 483 30.15 -21.99 -20.88
C ALA A 483 30.13 -22.98 -19.69
N SER A 484 30.52 -24.25 -19.90
CA SER A 484 30.35 -25.32 -18.91
C SER A 484 28.91 -25.46 -18.39
N LEU A 485 27.94 -25.25 -19.28
CA LEU A 485 26.50 -25.37 -18.98
C LEU A 485 25.94 -26.62 -19.65
N TYR A 486 25.16 -27.42 -18.93
CA TYR A 486 24.62 -28.67 -19.46
C TYR A 486 23.19 -28.90 -19.00
N THR A 487 22.46 -29.70 -19.75
CA THR A 487 21.13 -30.16 -19.38
C THR A 487 21.17 -31.20 -18.26
N LEU A 488 20.10 -31.29 -17.48
CA LEU A 488 19.97 -32.34 -16.45
C LEU A 488 20.01 -33.75 -17.06
N ALA A 489 19.44 -33.91 -18.26
CA ALA A 489 19.48 -35.17 -19.00
C ALA A 489 20.92 -35.62 -19.30
N TYR A 490 21.77 -34.69 -19.74
CA TYR A 490 23.18 -34.95 -19.97
C TYR A 490 23.89 -35.39 -18.69
N GLN A 491 23.65 -34.70 -17.56
CA GLN A 491 24.29 -35.04 -16.29
C GLN A 491 23.88 -36.43 -15.78
N LEU A 492 22.60 -36.77 -15.88
CA LEU A 492 22.08 -38.08 -15.48
C LEU A 492 22.66 -39.20 -16.34
N ASN A 493 22.71 -39.01 -17.66
CA ASN A 493 23.28 -40.00 -18.57
C ASN A 493 24.79 -40.20 -18.32
N ARG A 494 25.54 -39.10 -18.23
CA ARG A 494 27.00 -39.12 -18.01
C ARG A 494 27.38 -39.83 -16.71
N LEU A 495 26.59 -39.65 -15.66
CA LEU A 495 26.84 -40.24 -14.34
C LEU A 495 26.23 -41.64 -14.18
N GLY A 496 25.52 -42.15 -15.20
CA GLY A 496 24.93 -43.49 -15.17
C GLY A 496 23.68 -43.59 -14.28
N HIS A 497 22.98 -42.48 -14.05
CA HIS A 497 21.77 -42.41 -13.23
C HIS A 497 20.49 -42.29 -14.05
N GLU A 498 20.57 -42.37 -15.38
CA GLU A 498 19.41 -42.36 -16.26
C GLU A 498 18.48 -43.56 -15.98
N GLY A 499 17.17 -43.29 -15.92
CA GLY A 499 16.11 -44.25 -15.63
C GLY A 499 15.83 -44.47 -14.14
N ARG A 500 16.59 -43.86 -13.22
CA ARG A 500 16.33 -44.02 -11.77
C ARG A 500 15.04 -43.31 -11.35
N PRO A 501 14.16 -43.93 -10.54
CA PRO A 501 12.90 -43.31 -10.11
C PRO A 501 12.97 -42.70 -8.69
N ASP A 502 14.15 -42.65 -8.09
CA ASP A 502 14.38 -42.47 -6.65
C ASP A 502 15.34 -41.31 -6.32
N LEU A 503 15.45 -40.31 -7.19
CA LEU A 503 16.37 -39.18 -6.99
C LEU A 503 15.73 -38.03 -6.20
N LEU A 504 16.55 -37.17 -5.58
CA LEU A 504 16.13 -35.86 -5.06
C LEU A 504 16.85 -34.74 -5.82
N LEU A 505 16.12 -33.67 -6.16
CA LEU A 505 16.67 -32.49 -6.80
C LEU A 505 16.59 -31.29 -5.86
N LYS A 506 17.73 -30.68 -5.54
CA LYS A 506 17.84 -29.32 -5.03
C LYS A 506 18.29 -28.41 -6.18
N ILE A 507 17.59 -27.31 -6.39
CA ILE A 507 17.91 -26.36 -7.47
C ILE A 507 17.69 -24.93 -7.04
N ASP A 508 18.75 -24.14 -7.12
CA ASP A 508 18.76 -22.72 -6.84
C ASP A 508 19.77 -22.09 -7.81
N ILE A 509 19.32 -21.54 -8.94
CA ILE A 509 20.19 -21.15 -10.05
C ILE A 509 19.87 -19.74 -10.56
N GLU A 510 19.41 -18.87 -9.67
CA GLU A 510 19.29 -17.42 -9.89
C GLU A 510 18.48 -17.07 -11.15
N GLY A 511 17.30 -17.69 -11.30
CA GLY A 511 16.30 -17.36 -12.33
C GLY A 511 16.38 -18.18 -13.62
N ALA A 512 17.41 -19.00 -13.79
CA ALA A 512 17.51 -19.93 -14.93
C ALA A 512 16.54 -21.14 -14.79
N GLU A 513 15.84 -21.29 -13.66
CA GLU A 513 14.95 -22.42 -13.37
C GLU A 513 13.86 -22.54 -14.43
N PHE A 514 13.27 -21.43 -14.88
CA PHE A 514 12.14 -21.46 -15.80
C PHE A 514 12.52 -21.99 -17.18
N GLU A 515 13.65 -21.56 -17.71
CA GLU A 515 14.14 -22.03 -19.01
C GLU A 515 14.49 -23.53 -18.93
N VAL A 516 15.21 -23.93 -17.88
CA VAL A 516 15.59 -25.31 -17.60
C VAL A 516 14.36 -26.21 -17.51
N PHE A 517 13.39 -25.89 -16.65
CA PHE A 517 12.19 -26.71 -16.48
C PHE A 517 11.30 -26.70 -17.73
N SER A 518 11.22 -25.57 -18.45
CA SER A 518 10.47 -25.48 -19.71
C SER A 518 11.07 -26.31 -20.84
N ALA A 519 12.39 -26.50 -20.88
CA ALA A 519 13.06 -27.39 -21.83
C ALA A 519 13.08 -28.86 -21.37
N MET A 520 13.10 -29.11 -20.06
CA MET A 520 13.31 -30.46 -19.51
C MET A 520 12.22 -31.46 -19.94
N PRO A 521 12.58 -32.64 -20.47
CA PRO A 521 11.61 -33.69 -20.77
C PRO A 521 10.93 -34.21 -19.49
N LYS A 522 9.62 -34.48 -19.56
CA LYS A 522 8.87 -35.06 -18.42
C LYS A 522 9.44 -36.39 -17.92
N ALA A 523 10.02 -37.20 -18.81
CA ALA A 523 10.69 -38.45 -18.44
C ALA A 523 11.89 -38.21 -17.52
N ILE A 524 12.60 -37.08 -17.69
CA ILE A 524 13.70 -36.69 -16.81
C ILE A 524 13.17 -36.22 -15.47
N LEU A 525 12.15 -35.37 -15.45
CA LEU A 525 11.49 -34.91 -14.23
C LEU A 525 10.99 -36.08 -13.37
N ARG A 526 10.37 -37.09 -13.97
CA ARG A 526 9.85 -38.27 -13.26
C ARG A 526 10.90 -39.11 -12.55
N GLN A 527 12.19 -38.91 -12.82
CA GLN A 527 13.26 -39.61 -12.09
C GLN A 527 13.39 -39.17 -10.64
N PHE A 528 12.89 -37.97 -10.33
CA PHE A 528 12.93 -37.39 -8.99
C PHE A 528 11.68 -37.75 -8.20
N ARG A 529 11.85 -38.17 -6.95
CA ARG A 529 10.75 -38.33 -5.98
C ARG A 529 10.36 -36.98 -5.40
N GLN A 530 11.36 -36.14 -5.11
CA GLN A 530 11.17 -34.83 -4.51
C GLN A 530 12.03 -33.79 -5.22
N ILE A 531 11.52 -32.57 -5.31
CA ILE A 531 12.25 -31.40 -5.81
C ILE A 531 12.09 -30.29 -4.78
N THR A 532 13.20 -29.73 -4.31
CA THR A 532 13.21 -28.49 -3.54
C THR A 532 13.91 -27.41 -4.37
N MET A 533 13.34 -26.22 -4.43
CA MET A 533 13.87 -25.13 -5.25
C MET A 533 13.66 -23.76 -4.63
N GLU A 534 14.50 -22.79 -4.99
CA GLU A 534 14.22 -21.37 -4.80
C GLU A 534 13.80 -20.73 -6.14
N LEU A 535 12.69 -20.01 -6.14
CA LEU A 535 12.21 -19.24 -7.28
C LEU A 535 12.55 -17.76 -7.11
N HIS A 536 13.03 -17.14 -8.18
CA HIS A 536 13.54 -15.77 -8.19
C HIS A 536 12.70 -14.82 -9.03
N TRP A 537 12.53 -13.58 -8.54
CA TRP A 537 11.95 -12.43 -9.24
C TRP A 537 10.46 -12.53 -9.60
N LEU A 538 9.62 -13.06 -8.70
CA LEU A 538 8.17 -13.10 -8.90
C LEU A 538 7.52 -11.71 -9.02
N ASP A 539 8.20 -10.65 -8.59
CA ASP A 539 7.84 -9.25 -8.84
C ASP A 539 7.89 -8.86 -10.34
N ARG A 540 8.53 -9.68 -11.19
CA ARG A 540 8.54 -9.52 -12.65
C ARG A 540 7.37 -10.17 -13.37
N LEU A 541 6.36 -10.70 -12.68
CA LEU A 541 5.20 -11.35 -13.32
C LEU A 541 4.37 -10.43 -14.24
N SER A 542 4.57 -9.10 -14.19
CA SER A 542 3.99 -8.15 -15.14
C SER A 542 4.67 -8.19 -16.52
N ASP A 543 5.94 -8.62 -16.60
CA ASP A 543 6.67 -8.85 -17.85
C ASP A 543 6.10 -10.10 -18.56
N PRO A 544 5.49 -9.97 -19.75
CA PRO A 544 4.87 -11.10 -20.44
C PRO A 544 5.85 -12.23 -20.79
N THR A 545 7.13 -11.91 -21.05
CA THR A 545 8.14 -12.92 -21.42
C THR A 545 8.51 -13.75 -20.19
N TYR A 546 8.76 -13.08 -19.07
CA TYR A 546 9.03 -13.73 -17.79
C TYR A 546 7.82 -14.59 -17.36
N ARG A 547 6.61 -14.02 -17.41
CA ARG A 547 5.36 -14.73 -17.09
C ARG A 547 5.15 -15.96 -17.96
N ALA A 548 5.42 -15.89 -19.27
CA ALA A 548 5.29 -17.05 -20.16
C ALA A 548 6.25 -18.18 -19.78
N GLY A 549 7.51 -17.87 -19.46
CA GLY A 549 8.49 -18.84 -18.98
C GLY A 549 8.09 -19.47 -17.65
N PHE A 550 7.68 -18.64 -16.69
CA PHE A 550 7.16 -19.07 -15.39
C PHE A 550 5.98 -20.05 -15.54
N VAL A 551 4.97 -19.68 -16.35
CA VAL A 551 3.78 -20.50 -16.58
C VAL A 551 4.15 -21.82 -17.25
N ALA A 552 5.02 -21.81 -18.26
CA ALA A 552 5.45 -23.02 -18.96
C ALA A 552 6.19 -23.99 -18.03
N ALA A 553 7.10 -23.48 -17.21
CA ALA A 553 7.88 -24.26 -16.25
C ALA A 553 6.99 -24.89 -15.18
N LEU A 554 6.23 -24.07 -14.44
CA LEU A 554 5.43 -24.56 -13.31
C LEU A 554 4.25 -25.41 -13.77
N SER A 555 3.62 -25.12 -14.92
CA SER A 555 2.58 -25.99 -15.47
C SER A 555 3.14 -27.38 -15.79
N LYS A 556 4.39 -27.47 -16.27
CA LYS A 556 5.03 -28.77 -16.52
C LYS A 556 5.33 -29.49 -15.20
N ILE A 557 5.92 -28.82 -14.22
CA ILE A 557 6.22 -29.41 -12.90
C ILE A 557 4.91 -29.90 -12.26
N ASN A 558 3.88 -29.06 -12.19
CA ASN A 558 2.57 -29.37 -11.59
C ASN A 558 1.81 -30.50 -12.31
N SER A 559 2.17 -30.82 -13.55
CA SER A 559 1.58 -31.95 -14.26
C SER A 559 2.16 -33.31 -13.84
N GLU A 560 3.27 -33.32 -13.10
CA GLU A 560 3.96 -34.54 -12.63
C GLU A 560 4.17 -34.53 -11.10
N PHE A 561 4.22 -33.35 -10.48
CA PHE A 561 4.52 -33.12 -9.07
C PHE A 561 3.42 -32.34 -8.37
N THR A 562 3.32 -32.54 -7.06
CA THR A 562 2.43 -31.81 -6.17
C THR A 562 3.28 -30.92 -5.26
N LEU A 563 3.02 -29.61 -5.30
CA LEU A 563 3.58 -28.62 -4.38
C LEU A 563 2.97 -28.84 -3.00
N PHE A 564 3.76 -29.23 -2.01
CA PHE A 564 3.26 -29.52 -0.66
C PHE A 564 3.75 -28.52 0.40
N HIS A 565 4.78 -27.74 0.07
CA HIS A 565 5.33 -26.74 0.97
C HIS A 565 5.83 -25.51 0.22
N VAL A 566 5.63 -24.35 0.83
CA VAL A 566 6.08 -23.05 0.34
C VAL A 566 6.59 -22.22 1.50
N HIS A 567 7.63 -21.43 1.26
CA HIS A 567 8.14 -20.48 2.24
C HIS A 567 8.65 -19.23 1.53
N SER A 568 8.38 -18.05 2.10
CA SER A 568 8.78 -16.78 1.49
C SER A 568 10.13 -16.37 2.00
N ASN A 569 11.07 -16.06 1.10
CA ASN A 569 12.34 -15.51 1.50
C ASN A 569 12.14 -14.07 2.01
N ASN A 570 12.46 -13.82 3.29
CA ASN A 570 12.18 -12.57 3.97
C ASN A 570 13.32 -11.52 3.84
N ASN A 571 14.37 -11.82 3.08
CA ASN A 571 15.43 -10.87 2.76
C ASN A 571 14.92 -9.71 1.89
N GLN A 572 13.87 -9.94 1.10
CA GLN A 572 13.16 -8.92 0.33
C GLN A 572 11.74 -8.69 0.88
N PRO A 573 11.22 -7.45 0.86
CA PRO A 573 9.83 -7.19 1.22
C PRO A 573 8.87 -7.80 0.18
N LEU A 574 7.65 -8.18 0.58
CA LEU A 574 6.64 -8.54 -0.41
C LEU A 574 6.28 -7.31 -1.27
N GLY A 575 5.89 -7.56 -2.52
CA GLY A 575 5.50 -6.55 -3.50
C GLY A 575 4.05 -6.69 -3.96
N ILE A 576 3.64 -5.80 -4.86
CA ILE A 576 2.35 -5.85 -5.56
C ILE A 576 2.60 -5.82 -7.07
N VAL A 577 2.02 -6.76 -7.81
CA VAL A 577 2.08 -6.83 -9.27
C VAL A 577 0.65 -6.93 -9.82
N ASP A 578 0.24 -5.92 -10.60
CA ASP A 578 -1.11 -5.74 -11.15
C ASP A 578 -2.23 -6.14 -10.17
N GLY A 579 -2.16 -5.60 -8.94
CA GLY A 579 -3.16 -5.80 -7.90
C GLY A 579 -3.06 -7.10 -7.08
N HIS A 580 -2.02 -7.91 -7.28
CA HIS A 580 -1.76 -9.14 -6.53
C HIS A 580 -0.51 -9.02 -5.65
N VAL A 581 -0.58 -9.50 -4.42
CA VAL A 581 0.57 -9.57 -3.52
C VAL A 581 1.50 -10.70 -3.98
N VAL A 582 2.79 -10.45 -4.03
CA VAL A 582 3.80 -11.44 -4.41
C VAL A 582 4.99 -11.41 -3.45
N ALA A 583 5.54 -12.58 -3.15
CA ALA A 583 6.86 -12.71 -2.55
C ALA A 583 7.90 -12.76 -3.67
N PRO A 584 8.85 -11.80 -3.77
CA PRO A 584 9.81 -11.78 -4.87
C PRO A 584 10.65 -13.04 -4.99
N VAL A 585 10.91 -13.70 -3.87
CA VAL A 585 11.69 -14.94 -3.79
C VAL A 585 10.98 -15.94 -2.89
N MET A 586 10.90 -17.20 -3.31
CA MET A 586 10.19 -18.26 -2.59
C MET A 586 10.91 -19.61 -2.65
N GLU A 587 10.99 -20.29 -1.51
CA GLU A 587 11.37 -21.69 -1.41
C GLU A 587 10.13 -22.57 -1.66
N LEU A 588 10.24 -23.56 -2.55
CA LEU A 588 9.16 -24.47 -2.92
C LEU A 588 9.61 -25.93 -2.82
N SER A 589 8.75 -26.78 -2.28
CA SER A 589 9.00 -28.22 -2.18
C SER A 589 7.89 -29.04 -2.80
N TYR A 590 8.29 -29.92 -3.70
CA TYR A 590 7.46 -30.75 -4.54
C TYR A 590 7.72 -32.22 -4.30
N VAL A 591 6.67 -33.04 -4.38
CA VAL A 591 6.75 -34.51 -4.39
C VAL A 591 6.09 -35.05 -5.65
N ARG A 592 6.62 -36.14 -6.21
CA ARG A 592 6.04 -36.77 -7.40
C ARG A 592 4.62 -37.24 -7.10
N SER A 593 3.66 -36.85 -7.93
CA SER A 593 2.24 -36.95 -7.58
C SER A 593 1.73 -38.39 -7.52
N ASP A 594 2.41 -39.35 -8.13
CA ASP A 594 2.09 -40.78 -8.08
C ASP A 594 2.47 -41.45 -6.76
N LEU A 595 3.21 -40.76 -5.89
CA LEU A 595 3.68 -41.28 -4.60
C LEU A 595 2.77 -40.91 -3.42
N ILE A 596 1.83 -39.99 -3.62
CA ILE A 596 1.06 -39.38 -2.53
C ILE A 596 -0.43 -39.32 -2.85
N GLU A 597 -1.22 -39.17 -1.80
CA GLU A 597 -2.56 -38.63 -1.90
C GLU A 597 -2.51 -37.15 -1.53
N ARG A 598 -3.29 -36.31 -2.21
CA ARG A 598 -3.31 -34.86 -1.97
C ARG A 598 -4.70 -34.36 -1.64
N ALA A 599 -4.77 -33.43 -0.70
CA ALA A 599 -5.95 -32.67 -0.34
C ALA A 599 -5.69 -31.16 -0.51
N PRO A 600 -6.73 -30.34 -0.68
CA PRO A 600 -6.58 -28.88 -0.60
C PRO A 600 -5.86 -28.50 0.70
N SER A 601 -4.84 -27.66 0.62
CA SER A 601 -4.07 -27.32 1.80
C SER A 601 -4.87 -26.50 2.81
N THR A 602 -4.74 -26.87 4.07
CA THR A 602 -5.22 -26.16 5.26
C THR A 602 -4.08 -25.48 6.01
N THR A 603 -2.84 -25.67 5.54
CA THR A 603 -1.62 -25.18 6.17
C THR A 603 -1.55 -23.65 6.08
N VAL A 604 -1.17 -23.01 7.19
CA VAL A 604 -0.81 -21.59 7.24
C VAL A 604 0.71 -21.48 7.26
N TYR A 605 1.27 -20.66 6.38
CA TYR A 605 2.72 -20.46 6.26
C TYR A 605 3.12 -19.08 6.84
N PRO A 606 4.24 -18.98 7.57
CA PRO A 606 5.20 -20.06 7.89
C PRO A 606 4.66 -21.07 8.92
N THR A 607 5.16 -22.30 8.82
CA THR A 607 4.95 -23.44 9.73
C THR A 607 6.07 -23.53 10.78
N GLU A 608 6.01 -24.50 11.69
CA GLU A 608 7.10 -24.77 12.64
C GLU A 608 8.41 -25.27 12.01
N PHE A 609 8.38 -25.66 10.73
CA PHE A 609 9.57 -26.08 9.98
C PHE A 609 10.25 -24.92 9.25
N ASP A 610 9.62 -23.76 9.22
CA ASP A 610 10.09 -22.57 8.51
C ASP A 610 10.89 -21.65 9.43
N PHE A 611 11.92 -21.03 8.86
CA PHE A 611 12.82 -20.13 9.57
C PHE A 611 13.21 -18.97 8.65
N PRO A 612 13.36 -17.76 9.19
CA PRO A 612 13.78 -16.59 8.41
C PRO A 612 15.07 -16.82 7.62
N ASN A 613 15.01 -16.62 6.30
CA ASN A 613 16.21 -16.60 5.45
C ASN A 613 17.20 -15.55 5.96
N TRP A 614 16.71 -14.34 6.24
CA TRP A 614 17.45 -13.27 6.91
C TRP A 614 16.99 -13.13 8.37
N THR A 615 17.74 -13.73 9.29
CA THR A 615 17.41 -13.80 10.73
C THR A 615 17.15 -12.46 11.42
N PRO A 616 17.71 -11.30 11.01
CA PRO A 616 17.33 -10.03 11.63
C PRO A 616 15.93 -9.51 11.27
N ARG A 617 15.21 -10.13 10.32
CA ARG A 617 13.84 -9.76 9.94
C ARG A 617 12.86 -10.87 10.30
N PRO A 618 11.60 -10.55 10.65
CA PRO A 618 10.57 -11.57 10.83
C PRO A 618 10.19 -12.21 9.49
N ASP A 619 9.62 -13.40 9.54
CA ASP A 619 9.08 -14.07 8.36
C ASP A 619 7.83 -13.37 7.81
N HIS A 620 7.59 -13.57 6.52
CA HIS A 620 6.36 -13.14 5.87
C HIS A 620 5.25 -14.16 6.08
N THR A 621 4.16 -13.76 6.70
CA THR A 621 2.93 -14.57 6.70
C THR A 621 2.32 -14.59 5.30
N LEU A 622 2.17 -15.77 4.72
CA LEU A 622 1.57 -15.97 3.39
C LEU A 622 0.03 -15.98 3.46
N TRP A 623 -0.55 -14.93 4.05
CA TRP A 623 -2.01 -14.78 4.14
C TRP A 623 -2.59 -14.06 2.90
N PHE A 624 -2.32 -14.60 1.72
CA PHE A 624 -2.82 -14.08 0.45
C PHE A 624 -2.85 -15.19 -0.61
N TYR A 625 -3.59 -14.98 -1.70
CA TYR A 625 -3.71 -15.95 -2.77
C TYR A 625 -2.33 -16.28 -3.39
N PRO A 626 -2.03 -17.56 -3.72
CA PRO A 626 -2.88 -18.75 -3.65
C PRO A 626 -2.78 -19.53 -2.32
N PHE A 627 -2.12 -18.97 -1.30
CA PHE A 627 -1.76 -19.65 -0.06
C PHE A 627 -2.84 -19.57 1.04
N LEU A 628 -3.93 -18.84 0.79
CA LEU A 628 -5.05 -18.74 1.74
C LEU A 628 -5.67 -20.13 1.98
N PRO A 629 -5.78 -20.58 3.24
CA PRO A 629 -6.52 -21.80 3.56
C PRO A 629 -8.01 -21.57 3.27
N MET A 630 -8.62 -22.52 2.55
CA MET A 630 -9.99 -22.38 2.03
C MET A 630 -11.07 -23.01 2.94
N LEU A 631 -10.72 -23.44 4.15
CA LEU A 631 -11.61 -24.21 5.04
C LEU A 631 -11.76 -23.55 6.43
N GLU A 632 -12.96 -23.67 7.02
CA GLU A 632 -13.33 -23.09 8.32
C GLU A 632 -12.45 -23.56 9.49
N GLU A 633 -11.82 -24.73 9.37
CA GLU A 633 -10.95 -25.33 10.39
C GLU A 633 -9.59 -24.61 10.57
N SER A 634 -9.25 -23.63 9.71
CA SER A 634 -7.94 -22.96 9.72
C SER A 634 -7.79 -21.80 10.73
N ALA A 635 -8.85 -21.42 11.44
CA ALA A 635 -8.83 -20.26 12.36
C ALA A 635 -7.85 -20.47 13.54
N GLU A 636 -7.82 -21.68 14.13
CA GLU A 636 -6.90 -22.03 15.22
C GLU A 636 -5.44 -22.20 14.76
N ALA A 637 -5.22 -22.43 13.46
CA ALA A 637 -3.88 -22.52 12.87
C ALA A 637 -3.26 -21.12 12.67
N LEU A 638 -4.08 -20.11 12.37
CA LEU A 638 -3.64 -18.72 12.25
C LEU A 638 -3.09 -18.16 13.57
N GLU A 639 -3.80 -18.37 14.69
CA GLU A 639 -3.34 -17.91 16.01
C GLU A 639 -1.99 -18.55 16.41
N ARG A 640 -1.76 -19.81 16.03
CA ARG A 640 -0.48 -20.51 16.23
C ARG A 640 0.63 -20.00 15.31
N SER A 641 0.35 -19.72 14.05
CA SER A 641 1.33 -19.18 13.10
C SER A 641 1.79 -17.77 13.49
N ILE A 642 0.87 -16.88 13.89
CA ILE A 642 1.20 -15.53 14.40
C ILE A 642 2.06 -15.60 15.68
N ALA A 643 1.81 -16.59 16.55
CA ALA A 643 2.66 -16.81 17.72
C ALA A 643 4.07 -17.31 17.34
N THR A 644 4.20 -18.01 16.22
CA THR A 644 5.46 -18.56 15.70
C THR A 644 6.29 -17.48 15.01
N SER A 645 5.66 -16.58 14.22
CA SER A 645 6.32 -15.44 13.58
C SER A 645 6.88 -14.42 14.59
N ASN A 646 6.31 -14.36 15.79
CA ASN A 646 6.76 -13.50 16.89
C ASN A 646 7.90 -14.09 17.74
N ARG A 647 8.44 -15.28 17.40
CA ARG A 647 9.60 -15.87 18.11
C ARG A 647 10.93 -15.21 17.72
N MET A 648 11.05 -13.89 17.86
CA MET A 648 12.34 -13.20 17.89
C MET A 648 12.36 -12.01 18.86
N PHE A 649 12.14 -12.29 20.14
CA PHE A 649 12.77 -11.56 21.23
C PHE A 649 13.02 -12.53 22.39
N PRO A 650 14.27 -12.97 22.65
CA PRO A 650 14.65 -13.20 24.03
C PRO A 650 14.52 -11.83 24.70
N ALA A 651 13.66 -11.70 25.69
CA ALA A 651 13.74 -10.58 26.62
C ALA A 651 15.18 -10.52 27.12
N GLY A 652 15.92 -9.51 26.66
CA GLY A 652 17.25 -9.19 27.16
C GLY A 652 17.11 -8.82 28.62
N GLY A 653 17.22 -9.82 29.49
CA GLY A 653 17.34 -9.62 30.91
C GLY A 653 18.61 -8.84 31.20
N HIS A 654 18.44 -7.66 31.77
CA HIS A 654 19.49 -7.03 32.56
C HIS A 654 19.95 -8.01 33.64
N THR A 655 21.21 -8.44 33.56
CA THR A 655 22.23 -8.50 34.64
C THR A 655 23.57 -8.80 34.03
#